data_AF-A0A1E4A4J5-F1
#
_entry.id   AF-A0A1E4A4J5-F1
#
_cell.length_a   1.000
_cell.length_b   1.000
_cell.length_c   1.000
_cell.angle_alpha   90.00
_cell.angle_beta   90.00
_cell.angle_gamma   90.00
#
_symmetry.space_group_name_H-M   'P 1'
#
loop_
_entity.id
_entity.type
_entity.pdbx_description
1 polymer ?
#
loop_
_entity_poly.entity_id
_entity_poly.type
_entity_poly.pdbx_seq_one_letter_code
_entity_poly.pdbx_strand_id
1 'polypeptide(L)'
;MIFRKELVVPLLVLVLTGGLAAARTAPNILWITIEDTSPEFIGCYGNPHAKTPVIDRLAAQGHRFLNAFSTGSVCSPSRTALITAVKTYQTGTAHHRSKVLLPDFIKGFPYYLRRNGYFTVNNRKTDYNIADEPSFIKEAWDESAASADWNHRKPGQPFFAVFNFEDSHQSRTMTFPYERYRKQVWEQLSGEERISEQDFEVPPFYRDSPAMRKQLARVYNSLSLTDRKIGLLLKKLEEDGLRDNTIIFFFSDHGEGMPRGKTNSIDFSYRVPFVIWFPPAYRHLSPWSNGGDTVPELTDFCDLGPTVLSLAGAEIPAHMSGRAIAGPAREKAPEYCFLSSDRSDNGTDLCRTVMDGRYVYTRNFMPFMPELRYIRYMEIGEIKQEMRKDFLAGRLNKDQERLFAARAPEMLFDLEKDPWELENLADSPAHRGIRDRMRKALEKELLTQRDIVFLPEYTMRRLPGGANPYEYRLDRKAYQLEPVWTAASLSGFTDRSTLKKQVGLLEKGDSLQRYWALTGLCSYPAEKIDRYRKQILAAAKDSYSPAAVLASWLGYHHWDDRSAEADLRAFCASSNPDLALLALNLLLYTPRKDPFVETVKEAYRQSGRFKDPYVIKAACQDFLGSLGLVPNTFEYAE
;
A
#
# COMPACT_ATOMS: atom_id res chain seq x y z
N MET A 1 72.70 40.90 58.42
CA MET A 1 71.90 39.65 58.27
C MET A 1 70.84 39.70 59.37
N ILE A 2 69.54 39.82 59.13
CA ILE A 2 68.62 39.07 58.27
C ILE A 2 67.44 40.02 57.91
N PHE A 3 67.04 40.06 56.63
CA PHE A 3 65.87 40.81 56.15
C PHE A 3 64.58 40.00 56.33
N ARG A 4 63.53 40.64 56.86
CA ARG A 4 62.15 40.14 56.86
C ARG A 4 61.60 40.16 55.43
N LYS A 5 60.97 39.07 54.98
CA LYS A 5 60.15 39.03 53.76
C LYS A 5 58.69 38.80 54.15
N GLU A 6 57.84 39.71 53.72
CA GLU A 6 56.39 39.63 53.81
C GLU A 6 55.84 38.60 52.81
N LEU A 7 54.81 37.87 53.25
CA LEU A 7 54.13 36.84 52.50
C LEU A 7 52.99 37.48 51.70
N VAL A 8 53.13 37.58 50.38
CA VAL A 8 52.05 37.97 49.46
C VAL A 8 51.37 36.70 48.95
N VAL A 9 50.10 36.51 49.29
CA VAL A 9 49.25 35.43 48.76
C VAL A 9 48.54 35.96 47.50
N PRO A 10 48.67 35.33 46.32
CA PRO A 10 47.90 35.75 45.15
C PRO A 10 46.49 35.13 45.21
N LEU A 11 45.49 36.00 45.16
CA LEU A 11 44.08 35.64 45.00
C LEU A 11 43.84 35.21 43.54
N LEU A 12 43.62 33.92 43.30
CA LEU A 12 43.26 33.39 41.99
C LEU A 12 41.78 33.68 41.72
N VAL A 13 41.48 34.67 40.88
CA VAL A 13 40.12 34.93 40.39
C VAL A 13 39.84 33.97 39.23
N LEU A 14 39.07 32.93 39.51
CA LEU A 14 38.55 32.00 38.50
C LEU A 14 37.41 32.70 37.74
N VAL A 15 37.70 33.24 36.55
CA VAL A 15 36.67 33.76 35.64
C VAL A 15 35.95 32.56 35.04
N LEU A 16 34.83 32.16 35.64
CA LEU A 16 33.85 31.25 35.04
C LEU A 16 33.20 31.97 33.86
N THR A 17 33.77 31.85 32.66
CA THR A 17 33.04 32.07 31.42
C THR A 17 32.05 30.93 31.24
N GLY A 18 30.93 31.01 31.97
CA GLY A 18 29.75 30.19 31.71
C GLY A 18 29.17 30.57 30.36
N GLY A 19 29.71 29.99 29.29
CA GLY A 19 28.99 29.95 28.03
C GLY A 19 27.68 29.20 28.29
N LEU A 20 26.55 29.91 28.23
CA LEU A 20 25.27 29.26 27.98
C LEU A 20 25.40 28.57 26.62
N ALA A 21 25.88 27.33 26.62
CA ALA A 21 25.50 26.40 25.58
C ALA A 21 23.99 26.31 25.69
N ALA A 22 23.27 27.01 24.81
CA ALA A 22 21.84 26.84 24.65
C ALA A 22 21.62 25.33 24.57
N ALA A 23 20.97 24.75 25.59
CA ALA A 23 20.66 23.33 25.60
C ALA A 23 19.95 23.05 24.28
N ARG A 24 20.57 22.25 23.40
CA ARG A 24 20.01 21.93 22.09
C ARG A 24 18.65 21.28 22.33
N THR A 25 17.58 22.04 22.13
CA THR A 25 16.21 21.54 22.28
C THR A 25 15.96 20.55 21.16
N ALA A 26 15.36 19.41 21.49
CA ALA A 26 14.98 18.42 20.49
C ALA A 26 13.93 19.05 19.52
N PRO A 27 14.00 18.78 18.21
CA PRO A 27 13.05 19.34 17.25
C PRO A 27 11.65 18.81 17.52
N ASN A 28 10.64 19.65 17.33
CA ASN A 28 9.31 19.14 17.04
C ASN A 28 9.30 18.53 15.64
N ILE A 29 8.43 17.55 15.42
CA ILE A 29 8.28 16.89 14.12
C ILE A 29 6.80 16.86 13.78
N LEU A 30 6.44 17.44 12.63
CA LEU A 30 5.08 17.46 12.11
C LEU A 30 5.02 16.64 10.82
N TRP A 31 4.14 15.65 10.78
CA TRP A 31 3.74 14.96 9.57
C TRP A 31 2.39 15.47 9.10
N ILE A 32 2.35 15.88 7.84
CA ILE A 32 1.17 16.29 7.11
C ILE A 32 0.91 15.21 6.08
N THR A 33 -0.11 14.39 6.32
CA THR A 33 -0.44 13.27 5.45
C THR A 33 -1.73 13.55 4.68
N ILE A 34 -1.73 13.34 3.38
CA ILE A 34 -2.93 13.36 2.53
C ILE A 34 -3.26 11.94 2.07
N GLU A 35 -4.47 11.73 1.55
CA GLU A 35 -4.93 10.40 1.15
C GLU A 35 -4.81 10.17 -0.36
N ASP A 36 -4.46 8.95 -0.75
CA ASP A 36 -4.72 8.43 -2.10
C ASP A 36 -4.17 9.29 -3.26
N THR A 37 -2.94 9.80 -3.20
CA THR A 37 -2.44 10.80 -4.17
C THR A 37 -1.06 10.45 -4.70
N SER A 38 -0.93 10.36 -6.03
CA SER A 38 0.37 10.27 -6.70
C SER A 38 0.97 11.65 -7.04
N PRO A 39 2.30 11.74 -7.23
CA PRO A 39 2.96 13.00 -7.60
C PRO A 39 2.38 13.70 -8.82
N GLU A 40 1.85 12.96 -9.79
CA GLU A 40 1.32 13.48 -11.06
C GLU A 40 0.18 14.50 -10.86
N PHE A 41 -0.44 14.57 -9.68
CA PHE A 41 -1.54 15.49 -9.37
C PHE A 41 -1.13 16.70 -8.51
N ILE A 42 0.16 16.90 -8.26
CA ILE A 42 0.68 18.00 -7.42
C ILE A 42 1.51 18.98 -8.28
N GLY A 43 1.31 20.28 -8.07
CA GLY A 43 1.93 21.36 -8.86
C GLY A 43 3.45 21.29 -8.86
N CYS A 44 4.06 21.13 -7.69
CA CYS A 44 5.50 21.02 -7.56
C CYS A 44 6.10 19.75 -8.17
N TYR A 45 5.30 18.79 -8.65
CA TYR A 45 5.80 17.64 -9.41
C TYR A 45 5.63 17.81 -10.93
N GLY A 46 5.26 19.01 -11.38
CA GLY A 46 5.24 19.39 -12.79
C GLY A 46 3.84 19.42 -13.40
N ASN A 47 2.78 19.22 -12.62
CA ASN A 47 1.42 19.35 -13.12
C ASN A 47 0.99 20.84 -13.15
N PRO A 48 0.82 21.48 -14.33
CA PRO A 48 0.50 22.91 -14.41
C PRO A 48 -0.97 23.21 -14.07
N HIS A 49 -1.83 22.18 -13.99
CA HIS A 49 -3.26 22.30 -13.74
C HIS A 49 -3.61 22.16 -12.25
N ALA A 50 -2.73 21.54 -11.47
CA ALA A 50 -2.90 21.36 -10.03
C ALA A 50 -2.95 22.72 -9.30
N LYS A 51 -3.91 22.87 -8.38
CA LYS A 51 -4.06 24.05 -7.52
C LYS A 51 -3.57 23.75 -6.11
N THR A 52 -2.24 23.62 -5.96
CA THR A 52 -1.58 23.24 -4.70
C THR A 52 -0.54 24.26 -4.20
N PRO A 53 -0.85 25.57 -4.15
CA PRO A 53 0.15 26.60 -3.88
C PRO A 53 0.81 26.50 -2.49
N VAL A 54 0.14 25.94 -1.48
CA VAL A 54 0.73 25.76 -0.15
C VAL A 54 1.78 24.66 -0.17
N ILE A 55 1.44 23.51 -0.75
CA ILE A 55 2.35 22.37 -0.94
C ILE A 55 3.53 22.78 -1.82
N ASP A 56 3.27 23.54 -2.88
CA ASP A 56 4.31 23.99 -3.81
C ASP A 56 5.31 24.92 -3.12
N ARG A 57 4.82 25.82 -2.26
CA ARG A 57 5.67 26.69 -1.44
C ARG A 57 6.49 25.88 -0.43
N LEU A 58 5.91 24.87 0.21
CA LEU A 58 6.62 24.00 1.14
C LEU A 58 7.76 23.27 0.42
N ALA A 59 7.50 22.74 -0.79
CA ALA A 59 8.50 22.09 -1.63
C ALA A 59 9.62 23.04 -2.06
N ALA A 60 9.28 24.28 -2.47
CA ALA A 60 10.26 25.29 -2.87
C ALA A 60 11.21 25.71 -1.74
N GLN A 61 10.79 25.55 -0.48
CA GLN A 61 11.60 25.85 0.70
C GLN A 61 12.27 24.61 1.31
N GLY A 62 11.77 23.41 0.99
CA GLY A 62 12.21 22.13 1.54
C GLY A 62 12.98 21.29 0.53
N HIS A 63 12.97 19.98 0.73
CA HIS A 63 13.59 19.01 -0.15
C HIS A 63 12.50 18.11 -0.73
N ARG A 64 12.33 18.13 -2.07
CA ARG A 64 11.29 17.39 -2.80
C ARG A 64 11.85 16.07 -3.31
N PHE A 65 11.29 14.95 -2.89
CA PHE A 65 11.79 13.62 -3.26
C PHE A 65 11.15 13.14 -4.55
N LEU A 66 11.96 12.64 -5.48
CA LEU A 66 11.47 12.12 -6.76
C LEU A 66 11.03 10.65 -6.65
N ASN A 67 11.57 9.95 -5.66
CA ASN A 67 11.47 8.50 -5.50
C ASN A 67 11.11 8.11 -4.05
N ALA A 68 9.92 8.52 -3.61
CA ALA A 68 9.35 8.15 -2.33
C ALA A 68 8.14 7.22 -2.54
N PHE A 69 8.14 6.06 -1.85
CA PHE A 69 7.16 5.01 -2.11
C PHE A 69 6.45 4.53 -0.84
N SER A 70 5.14 4.32 -0.94
CA SER A 70 4.41 3.48 0.00
C SER A 70 4.82 2.03 -0.17
N THR A 71 4.95 1.30 0.93
CA THR A 71 5.32 -0.13 0.92
C THR A 71 4.17 -1.07 0.59
N GLY A 72 2.95 -0.53 0.52
CA GLY A 72 1.75 -1.21 0.07
C GLY A 72 0.90 -0.30 -0.83
N SER A 73 0.07 -0.90 -1.68
CA SER A 73 -0.79 -0.20 -2.65
C SER A 73 -2.15 0.23 -2.07
N VAL A 74 -2.35 0.16 -0.75
CA VAL A 74 -3.61 0.47 -0.03
C VAL A 74 -3.28 1.00 1.36
N CYS A 75 -4.18 1.82 1.93
CA CYS A 75 -4.01 2.49 3.21
C CYS A 75 -3.58 1.56 4.36
N SER A 76 -4.31 0.49 4.69
CA SER A 76 -3.94 -0.28 5.88
C SER A 76 -2.61 -1.04 5.83
N PRO A 77 -2.22 -1.73 4.75
CA PRO A 77 -0.87 -2.29 4.65
C PRO A 77 0.21 -1.19 4.69
N SER A 78 0.00 -0.10 3.96
CA SER A 78 0.94 1.03 3.88
C SER A 78 1.16 1.68 5.26
N ARG A 79 0.08 2.04 5.96
CA ARG A 79 0.09 2.67 7.28
C ARG A 79 0.64 1.75 8.36
N THR A 80 0.46 0.44 8.22
CA THR A 80 1.07 -0.55 9.13
C THR A 80 2.59 -0.60 8.97
N ALA A 81 3.08 -0.64 7.74
CA ALA A 81 4.52 -0.59 7.50
C ALA A 81 5.13 0.76 7.88
N LEU A 82 4.41 1.86 7.68
CA LEU A 82 4.80 3.20 8.14
C LEU A 82 4.96 3.26 9.66
N ILE A 83 3.97 2.76 10.42
CA ILE A 83 3.98 2.88 11.88
C ILE A 83 4.96 1.90 12.54
N THR A 84 5.16 0.71 11.95
CA THR A 84 6.06 -0.31 12.51
C THR A 84 7.49 -0.22 11.97
N ALA A 85 7.68 0.44 10.82
CA ALA A 85 8.91 0.41 10.03
C ALA A 85 9.32 -1.01 9.60
N VAL A 86 8.34 -1.91 9.39
CA VAL A 86 8.56 -3.30 8.95
C VAL A 86 7.81 -3.58 7.65
N LYS A 87 8.41 -4.33 6.72
CA LYS A 87 7.74 -4.69 5.46
C LYS A 87 6.50 -5.56 5.73
N THR A 88 5.43 -5.28 4.99
CA THR A 88 4.15 -5.98 5.07
C THR A 88 4.27 -7.49 4.86
N TYR A 89 5.15 -7.91 3.96
CA TYR A 89 5.40 -9.32 3.67
C TYR A 89 6.31 -10.02 4.68
N GLN A 90 6.87 -9.28 5.65
CA GLN A 90 7.57 -9.85 6.81
C GLN A 90 6.61 -10.09 7.98
N THR A 91 5.65 -9.19 8.18
CA THR A 91 4.66 -9.27 9.28
C THR A 91 3.41 -10.06 8.90
N GLY A 92 3.15 -10.26 7.61
CA GLY A 92 1.91 -10.84 7.10
C GLY A 92 0.75 -9.83 7.00
N THR A 93 0.98 -8.55 7.31
CA THR A 93 -0.05 -7.49 7.32
C THR A 93 -0.38 -6.93 5.94
N ALA A 94 -0.06 -7.70 4.88
CA ALA A 94 -0.08 -7.26 3.50
C ALA A 94 -1.49 -7.18 2.89
N HIS A 95 -2.40 -8.05 3.33
CA HIS A 95 -3.80 -8.00 2.90
C HIS A 95 -4.56 -6.89 3.64
N HIS A 96 -5.36 -6.11 2.92
CA HIS A 96 -6.16 -5.02 3.48
C HIS A 96 -7.12 -5.56 4.56
N ARG A 97 -7.06 -4.94 5.75
CA ARG A 97 -7.83 -5.29 6.97
C ARG A 97 -7.61 -6.72 7.44
N SER A 98 -6.39 -7.23 7.30
CA SER A 98 -6.01 -8.60 7.68
C SER A 98 -6.05 -8.89 9.18
N LYS A 99 -5.87 -7.86 10.02
CA LYS A 99 -5.89 -7.94 11.50
C LYS A 99 -4.92 -9.00 12.03
N VAL A 100 -3.64 -8.87 11.67
CA VAL A 100 -2.59 -9.84 12.01
C VAL A 100 -2.06 -9.58 13.42
N LEU A 101 -1.80 -10.65 14.17
CA LEU A 101 -1.11 -10.55 15.45
C LEU A 101 0.37 -10.26 15.22
N LEU A 102 0.90 -9.21 15.84
CA LEU A 102 2.33 -8.89 15.82
C LEU A 102 3.01 -9.42 17.11
N PRO A 103 4.32 -9.72 17.08
CA PRO A 103 5.10 -9.95 18.30
C PRO A 103 5.08 -8.74 19.23
N ASP A 104 5.08 -8.98 20.54
CA ASP A 104 4.99 -7.92 21.56
C ASP A 104 6.12 -6.90 21.51
N PHE A 105 7.30 -7.27 20.98
CA PHE A 105 8.44 -6.37 20.86
C PHE A 105 8.36 -5.41 19.65
N ILE A 106 7.45 -5.67 18.71
CA ILE A 106 7.19 -4.76 17.58
C ILE A 106 6.16 -3.74 18.06
N LYS A 107 6.62 -2.49 18.23
CA LYS A 107 5.80 -1.36 18.65
C LYS A 107 5.71 -0.35 17.53
N GLY A 108 4.64 0.44 17.52
CA GLY A 108 4.60 1.63 16.66
C GLY A 108 5.73 2.58 17.03
N PHE A 109 6.46 3.14 16.05
CA PHE A 109 7.62 3.99 16.36
C PHE A 109 7.35 5.15 17.35
N PRO A 110 6.13 5.74 17.42
CA PRO A 110 5.81 6.76 18.41
C PRO A 110 5.92 6.28 19.86
N TYR A 111 5.77 4.99 20.14
CA TYR A 111 6.05 4.41 21.45
C TYR A 111 7.47 4.73 21.93
N TYR A 112 8.47 4.64 21.04
CA TYR A 112 9.86 4.94 21.38
C TYR A 112 10.10 6.45 21.55
N LEU A 113 9.40 7.29 20.78
CA LEU A 113 9.44 8.75 20.96
C LEU A 113 8.89 9.17 22.33
N ARG A 114 7.76 8.59 22.76
CA ARG A 114 7.19 8.85 24.10
C ARG A 114 8.18 8.53 25.20
N ARG A 115 8.87 7.39 25.07
CA ARG A 115 9.94 7.00 26.01
C ARG A 115 11.14 7.95 25.97
N ASN A 116 11.36 8.62 24.85
CA ASN A 116 12.35 9.68 24.68
C ASN A 116 11.82 11.09 25.05
N GLY A 117 10.66 11.18 25.72
CA GLY A 117 10.11 12.42 26.26
C GLY A 117 9.23 13.23 25.31
N TYR A 118 8.96 12.74 24.10
CA TYR A 118 8.06 13.42 23.16
C TYR A 118 6.59 13.27 23.55
N PHE A 119 5.80 14.29 23.29
CA PHE A 119 4.34 14.18 23.23
C PHE A 119 3.92 13.74 21.83
N THR A 120 3.10 12.68 21.72
CA THR A 120 2.79 12.06 20.43
C THR A 120 1.31 12.17 20.09
N VAL A 121 1.02 12.71 18.90
CA VAL A 121 -0.34 13.06 18.46
C VAL A 121 -0.64 12.45 17.10
N ASN A 122 -1.80 11.82 16.95
CA ASN A 122 -2.36 11.41 15.67
C ASN A 122 -3.78 11.99 15.48
N ASN A 123 -3.94 12.87 14.49
CA ASN A 123 -5.23 13.47 14.13
C ASN A 123 -5.60 13.02 12.71
N ARG A 124 -6.49 12.04 12.52
CA ARG A 124 -7.06 11.09 13.48
C ARG A 124 -7.01 9.65 12.99
N LYS A 125 -6.60 9.44 11.73
CA LYS A 125 -6.72 8.17 11.00
C LYS A 125 -5.53 7.27 11.30
N THR A 126 -5.77 5.98 11.47
CA THR A 126 -4.76 4.95 11.73
C THR A 126 -4.84 3.85 10.67
N ASP A 127 -5.91 3.05 10.68
CA ASP A 127 -6.15 1.90 9.81
C ASP A 127 -4.99 0.88 9.84
N TYR A 128 -4.48 0.55 11.02
CA TYR A 128 -3.39 -0.43 11.16
C TYR A 128 -3.94 -1.87 11.08
N ASN A 129 -3.31 -2.72 10.26
CA ASN A 129 -3.68 -4.12 10.01
C ASN A 129 -3.34 -5.06 11.18
N ILE A 130 -3.58 -4.64 12.41
CA ILE A 130 -3.15 -5.32 13.63
C ILE A 130 -4.36 -5.89 14.37
N ALA A 131 -4.24 -7.11 14.91
CA ALA A 131 -5.34 -7.83 15.54
C ALA A 131 -5.96 -7.08 16.74
N ASP A 132 -5.13 -6.43 17.56
CA ASP A 132 -5.53 -5.57 18.68
C ASP A 132 -5.06 -4.13 18.43
N GLU A 133 -5.55 -3.54 17.32
CA GLU A 133 -5.26 -2.15 16.96
C GLU A 133 -5.57 -1.15 18.10
N PRO A 134 -6.67 -1.24 18.87
CA PRO A 134 -6.94 -0.29 19.96
C PRO A 134 -5.84 -0.23 21.01
N SER A 135 -5.31 -1.38 21.46
CA SER A 135 -4.19 -1.43 22.39
C SER A 135 -2.92 -0.87 21.76
N PHE A 136 -2.66 -1.20 20.48
CA PHE A 136 -1.52 -0.69 19.72
C PHE A 136 -1.54 0.85 19.58
N ILE A 137 -2.72 1.43 19.36
CA ILE A 137 -2.90 2.90 19.31
C ILE A 137 -2.59 3.52 20.68
N LYS A 138 -3.11 2.93 21.76
CA LYS A 138 -2.94 3.45 23.13
C LYS A 138 -1.48 3.42 23.60
N GLU A 139 -0.70 2.43 23.19
CA GLU A 139 0.73 2.37 23.51
C GLU A 139 1.55 3.34 22.66
N ALA A 140 1.19 3.55 21.38
CA ALA A 140 1.95 4.39 20.48
C ALA A 140 1.71 5.88 20.71
N TRP A 141 0.47 6.29 20.99
CA TRP A 141 0.07 7.69 21.00
C TRP A 141 -0.35 8.18 22.40
N ASP A 142 -0.03 9.43 22.73
CA ASP A 142 -0.65 10.11 23.86
C ASP A 142 -2.08 10.52 23.51
N GLU A 143 -2.30 11.00 22.28
CA GLU A 143 -3.61 11.32 21.75
C GLU A 143 -3.78 10.80 20.31
N SER A 144 -4.90 10.12 20.05
CA SER A 144 -5.29 9.69 18.70
C SER A 144 -6.79 9.91 18.49
N ALA A 145 -7.18 11.11 18.06
CA ALA A 145 -8.57 11.53 17.92
C ALA A 145 -8.70 12.76 17.00
N ALA A 146 -9.93 13.09 16.60
CA ALA A 146 -10.21 14.30 15.81
C ALA A 146 -9.82 15.61 16.53
N SER A 147 -9.85 15.59 17.86
CA SER A 147 -9.49 16.70 18.74
C SER A 147 -8.02 16.70 19.17
N ALA A 148 -7.23 15.72 18.71
CA ALA A 148 -5.85 15.57 19.13
C ALA A 148 -5.00 16.71 18.57
N ASP A 149 -4.21 17.37 19.43
CA ASP A 149 -3.43 18.56 19.08
C ASP A 149 -2.15 18.65 19.90
N TRP A 150 -1.08 19.22 19.33
CA TRP A 150 0.19 19.39 20.02
C TRP A 150 0.10 20.36 21.22
N ASN A 151 -0.94 21.17 21.33
CA ASN A 151 -1.13 22.13 22.43
C ASN A 151 -1.43 21.48 23.79
N HIS A 152 -1.75 20.18 23.84
CA HIS A 152 -1.95 19.45 25.09
C HIS A 152 -0.65 18.94 25.73
N ARG A 153 0.51 19.18 25.10
CA ARG A 153 1.83 18.83 25.65
C ARG A 153 2.22 19.72 26.84
N LYS A 154 3.19 19.27 27.63
CA LYS A 154 3.75 20.09 28.72
C LYS A 154 4.59 21.27 28.17
N PRO A 155 4.70 22.40 28.88
CA PRO A 155 5.57 23.51 28.45
C PRO A 155 7.01 23.04 28.19
N GLY A 156 7.57 23.40 27.03
CA GLY A 156 8.92 23.01 26.61
C GLY A 156 9.10 21.55 26.16
N GLN A 157 8.05 20.73 26.24
CA GLN A 157 8.10 19.35 25.75
C GLN A 157 8.09 19.33 24.21
N PRO A 158 8.99 18.57 23.55
CA PRO A 158 8.94 18.39 22.10
C PRO A 158 7.73 17.52 21.73
N PHE A 159 7.21 17.70 20.52
CA PHE A 159 6.12 16.87 20.01
C PHE A 159 6.46 16.16 18.70
N PHE A 160 5.81 15.02 18.50
CA PHE A 160 5.63 14.41 17.20
C PHE A 160 4.14 14.35 16.89
N ALA A 161 3.70 15.00 15.82
CA ALA A 161 2.30 15.09 15.48
C ALA A 161 2.04 14.68 14.03
N VAL A 162 0.99 13.91 13.81
CA VAL A 162 0.51 13.53 12.48
C VAL A 162 -0.88 14.13 12.26
N PHE A 163 -1.04 14.90 11.19
CA PHE A 163 -2.32 15.43 10.73
C PHE A 163 -2.66 14.81 9.38
N ASN A 164 -3.72 14.01 9.36
CA ASN A 164 -4.22 13.28 8.21
C ASN A 164 -5.39 14.05 7.58
N PHE A 165 -5.24 14.46 6.33
CA PHE A 165 -6.28 15.12 5.55
C PHE A 165 -6.97 14.12 4.63
N GLU A 166 -8.21 13.78 4.97
CA GLU A 166 -9.00 12.77 4.26
C GLU A 166 -9.81 13.33 3.08
N ASP A 167 -9.55 14.57 2.68
CA ASP A 167 -10.34 15.26 1.65
C ASP A 167 -10.08 14.71 0.24
N SER A 168 -8.86 14.25 -0.06
CA SER A 168 -8.47 13.61 -1.33
C SER A 168 -8.76 12.11 -1.40
N HIS A 169 -9.26 11.48 -0.33
CA HIS A 169 -9.50 10.04 -0.29
C HIS A 169 -10.53 9.58 -1.35
N GLN A 170 -10.38 8.35 -1.86
CA GLN A 170 -11.25 7.71 -2.85
C GLN A 170 -12.74 7.69 -2.47
N SER A 171 -13.06 7.84 -1.18
CA SER A 171 -14.43 8.03 -0.73
C SER A 171 -15.04 9.29 -1.33
N ARG A 172 -14.31 10.40 -1.38
CA ARG A 172 -14.80 11.69 -1.87
C ARG A 172 -14.53 11.92 -3.34
N THR A 173 -13.41 11.41 -3.84
CA THR A 173 -13.02 11.59 -5.25
C THR A 173 -13.72 10.61 -6.19
N MET A 174 -14.21 9.47 -5.68
CA MET A 174 -14.87 8.45 -6.51
C MET A 174 -16.20 7.95 -5.91
N THR A 175 -16.19 7.45 -4.68
CA THR A 175 -17.20 6.49 -4.21
C THR A 175 -18.49 7.13 -3.71
N PHE A 176 -18.39 8.27 -3.03
CA PHE A 176 -19.55 8.99 -2.56
C PHE A 176 -20.34 9.56 -3.74
N PRO A 177 -21.68 9.60 -3.63
CA PRO A 177 -22.53 10.23 -4.64
C PRO A 177 -22.06 11.65 -4.98
N TYR A 178 -22.21 12.04 -6.23
CA TYR A 178 -21.71 13.35 -6.71
C TYR A 178 -22.22 14.53 -5.88
N GLU A 179 -23.48 14.51 -5.45
CA GLU A 179 -24.07 15.55 -4.59
C GLU A 179 -23.39 15.68 -3.23
N ARG A 180 -22.92 14.56 -2.66
CA ARG A 180 -22.17 14.57 -1.41
C ARG A 180 -20.78 15.16 -1.62
N TYR A 181 -20.09 14.79 -2.71
CA TYR A 181 -18.85 15.43 -3.13
C TYR A 181 -19.04 16.95 -3.30
N ARG A 182 -20.10 17.39 -3.99
CA ARG A 182 -20.34 18.80 -4.26
C ARG A 182 -20.40 19.63 -2.96
N LYS A 183 -21.18 19.17 -1.98
CA LYS A 183 -21.33 19.84 -0.67
C LYS A 183 -20.06 19.82 0.17
N GLN A 184 -19.35 18.69 0.16
CA GLN A 184 -18.19 18.48 1.03
C GLN A 184 -16.89 19.07 0.48
N VAL A 185 -16.80 19.24 -0.84
CA VAL A 185 -15.58 19.68 -1.52
C VAL A 185 -15.83 20.91 -2.37
N TRP A 186 -16.59 20.77 -3.46
CA TRP A 186 -16.71 21.81 -4.49
C TRP A 186 -17.24 23.15 -3.92
N GLU A 187 -18.32 23.10 -3.14
CA GLU A 187 -18.96 24.28 -2.52
C GLU A 187 -18.06 24.96 -1.47
N GLN A 188 -17.04 24.28 -0.97
CA GLN A 188 -16.09 24.82 0.02
C GLN A 188 -14.99 25.68 -0.62
N LEU A 189 -14.82 25.59 -1.94
CA LEU A 189 -13.78 26.26 -2.71
C LEU A 189 -14.30 27.56 -3.33
N SER A 190 -13.44 28.57 -3.40
CA SER A 190 -13.66 29.76 -4.22
C SER A 190 -13.54 29.45 -5.72
N GLY A 191 -13.93 30.38 -6.58
CA GLY A 191 -13.81 30.21 -8.04
C GLY A 191 -12.37 30.00 -8.52
N GLU A 192 -11.39 30.64 -7.89
CA GLU A 192 -9.97 30.56 -8.26
C GLU A 192 -9.31 29.23 -7.85
N GLU A 193 -9.82 28.60 -6.79
CA GLU A 193 -9.34 27.31 -6.28
C GLU A 193 -9.94 26.12 -7.05
N ARG A 194 -11.03 26.34 -7.78
CA ARG A 194 -11.71 25.30 -8.55
C ARG A 194 -11.05 25.09 -9.90
N ILE A 195 -11.05 23.84 -10.35
CA ILE A 195 -10.75 23.47 -11.73
C ILE A 195 -12.06 23.15 -12.46
N SER A 196 -12.20 23.56 -13.72
CA SER A 196 -13.31 23.10 -14.55
C SER A 196 -13.05 21.70 -15.09
N GLU A 197 -14.10 21.03 -15.58
CA GLU A 197 -14.00 19.71 -16.21
C GLU A 197 -13.16 19.71 -17.51
N GLN A 198 -12.79 20.88 -18.04
CA GLN A 198 -12.03 21.02 -19.28
C GLN A 198 -10.58 21.47 -19.11
N ASP A 199 -10.18 21.88 -17.90
CA ASP A 199 -8.90 22.57 -17.68
C ASP A 199 -7.76 21.63 -17.24
N PHE A 200 -7.83 20.35 -17.62
CA PHE A 200 -6.79 19.36 -17.35
C PHE A 200 -6.72 18.27 -18.44
N GLU A 201 -5.57 17.60 -18.47
CA GLU A 201 -5.34 16.42 -19.32
C GLU A 201 -5.90 15.16 -18.65
N VAL A 202 -6.57 14.33 -19.47
CA VAL A 202 -7.08 13.03 -19.03
C VAL A 202 -5.97 11.99 -19.17
N PRO A 203 -5.63 11.24 -18.10
CA PRO A 203 -4.65 10.16 -18.21
C PRO A 203 -5.02 9.18 -19.33
N PRO A 204 -4.06 8.74 -20.16
CA PRO A 204 -4.33 8.01 -21.41
C PRO A 204 -5.04 6.65 -21.23
N PHE A 205 -4.92 6.07 -20.03
CA PHE A 205 -5.61 4.82 -19.65
C PHE A 205 -7.08 5.04 -19.25
N TYR A 206 -7.58 6.28 -19.26
CA TYR A 206 -9.00 6.58 -19.21
C TYR A 206 -9.48 7.10 -20.56
N ARG A 207 -10.73 6.76 -20.90
CA ARG A 207 -11.38 7.35 -22.07
C ARG A 207 -11.74 8.80 -21.78
N ASP A 208 -11.22 9.70 -22.61
CA ASP A 208 -11.58 11.12 -22.56
C ASP A 208 -13.05 11.31 -22.99
N SER A 209 -13.91 11.53 -22.01
CA SER A 209 -15.34 11.77 -22.20
C SER A 209 -15.85 12.77 -21.17
N PRO A 210 -16.97 13.48 -21.42
CA PRO A 210 -17.55 14.37 -20.41
C PRO A 210 -17.84 13.67 -19.07
N ALA A 211 -18.30 12.42 -19.11
CA ALA A 211 -18.58 11.63 -17.91
C ALA A 211 -17.30 11.33 -17.12
N MET A 212 -16.19 10.99 -17.79
CA MET A 212 -14.91 10.73 -17.15
C MET A 212 -14.26 12.03 -16.62
N ARG A 213 -14.27 13.10 -17.42
CA ARG A 213 -13.77 14.42 -17.01
C ARG A 213 -14.47 14.93 -15.74
N LYS A 214 -15.78 14.77 -15.65
CA LYS A 214 -16.54 15.05 -14.42
C LYS A 214 -15.99 14.32 -13.19
N GLN A 215 -15.55 13.06 -13.33
CA GLN A 215 -14.96 12.31 -12.22
C GLN A 215 -13.54 12.78 -11.90
N LEU A 216 -12.70 13.01 -12.92
CA LEU A 216 -11.33 13.48 -12.73
C LEU A 216 -11.24 14.87 -12.09
N ALA A 217 -12.18 15.77 -12.43
CA ALA A 217 -12.28 17.07 -11.78
C ALA A 217 -12.47 16.95 -10.25
N ARG A 218 -13.12 15.88 -9.76
CA ARG A 218 -13.29 15.65 -8.32
C ARG A 218 -11.97 15.50 -7.60
N VAL A 219 -10.98 14.84 -8.21
CA VAL A 219 -9.64 14.64 -7.65
C VAL A 219 -8.96 15.99 -7.44
N TYR A 220 -8.83 16.77 -8.52
CA TYR A 220 -8.19 18.09 -8.48
C TYR A 220 -8.82 19.03 -7.45
N ASN A 221 -10.15 19.14 -7.43
CA ASN A 221 -10.82 20.01 -6.45
C ASN A 221 -10.68 19.50 -5.01
N SER A 222 -10.63 18.18 -4.81
CA SER A 222 -10.37 17.59 -3.49
C SER A 222 -8.95 17.91 -3.02
N LEU A 223 -7.98 17.92 -3.92
CA LEU A 223 -6.61 18.36 -3.65
C LEU A 223 -6.53 19.87 -3.37
N SER A 224 -7.26 20.72 -4.09
CA SER A 224 -7.35 22.16 -3.77
C SER A 224 -7.85 22.39 -2.34
N LEU A 225 -8.89 21.66 -1.93
CA LEU A 225 -9.43 21.78 -0.57
C LEU A 225 -8.43 21.30 0.47
N THR A 226 -7.72 20.21 0.16
CA THR A 226 -6.66 19.64 0.99
C THR A 226 -5.53 20.66 1.19
N ASP A 227 -5.03 21.26 0.11
CA ASP A 227 -3.97 22.28 0.13
C ASP A 227 -4.35 23.48 0.99
N ARG A 228 -5.58 24.00 0.84
CA ARG A 228 -6.09 25.09 1.69
C ARG A 228 -6.06 24.73 3.18
N LYS A 229 -6.50 23.52 3.53
CA LYS A 229 -6.52 23.06 4.93
C LYS A 229 -5.12 22.84 5.50
N ILE A 230 -4.18 22.37 4.69
CA ILE A 230 -2.76 22.34 5.04
C ILE A 230 -2.26 23.76 5.34
N GLY A 231 -2.65 24.75 4.54
CA GLY A 231 -2.34 26.16 4.78
C GLY A 231 -2.82 26.66 6.15
N LEU A 232 -4.03 26.27 6.57
CA LEU A 232 -4.55 26.61 7.90
C LEU A 232 -3.74 25.96 9.02
N LEU A 233 -3.32 24.70 8.86
CA LEU A 233 -2.48 24.00 9.83
C LEU A 233 -1.10 24.63 9.98
N LEU A 234 -0.45 24.96 8.85
CA LEU A 234 0.85 25.63 8.83
C LEU A 234 0.76 27.04 9.45
N LYS A 235 -0.32 27.77 9.16
CA LYS A 235 -0.59 29.06 9.80
C LYS A 235 -0.75 28.93 11.31
N LYS A 236 -1.48 27.93 11.80
CA LYS A 236 -1.58 27.63 13.23
C LYS A 236 -0.20 27.37 13.86
N LEU A 237 0.65 26.58 13.18
CA LEU A 237 2.02 26.29 13.66
C LEU A 237 2.88 27.57 13.78
N GLU A 238 2.70 28.53 12.87
CA GLU A 238 3.34 29.84 12.92
C GLU A 238 2.77 30.73 14.04
N GLU A 239 1.44 30.81 14.17
CA GLU A 239 0.74 31.57 15.21
C GLU A 239 1.06 31.05 16.62
N ASP A 240 1.25 29.73 16.77
CA ASP A 240 1.69 29.08 18.01
C ASP A 240 3.19 29.34 18.31
N GLY A 241 3.94 29.98 17.41
CA GLY A 241 5.38 30.27 17.55
C GLY A 241 6.28 29.02 17.45
N LEU A 242 5.80 27.96 16.82
CA LEU A 242 6.47 26.64 16.81
C LEU A 242 7.21 26.35 15.51
N ARG A 243 6.96 27.13 14.45
CA ARG A 243 7.49 26.88 13.10
C ARG A 243 9.02 26.74 13.06
N ASP A 244 9.74 27.63 13.73
CA ASP A 244 11.21 27.64 13.72
C ASP A 244 11.84 26.47 14.49
N ASN A 245 11.04 25.77 15.31
CA ASN A 245 11.45 24.60 16.07
C ASN A 245 10.86 23.28 15.51
N THR A 246 10.26 23.27 14.31
CA THR A 246 9.53 22.11 13.79
C THR A 246 10.06 21.65 12.44
N ILE A 247 10.49 20.39 12.33
CA ILE A 247 10.76 19.74 11.04
C ILE A 247 9.41 19.26 10.47
N ILE A 248 9.14 19.57 9.21
CA ILE A 248 7.84 19.27 8.58
C ILE A 248 8.04 18.24 7.47
N PHE A 249 7.25 17.18 7.52
CA PHE A 249 7.12 16.19 6.46
C PHE A 249 5.74 16.36 5.83
N PHE A 250 5.69 16.36 4.50
CA PHE A 250 4.45 16.29 3.74
C PHE A 250 4.48 15.07 2.83
N PHE A 251 3.45 14.23 2.87
CA PHE A 251 3.33 13.08 1.98
C PHE A 251 1.91 12.54 1.82
N SER A 252 1.66 11.70 0.81
CA SER A 252 0.43 10.89 0.75
C SER A 252 0.63 9.50 1.36
N ASP A 253 -0.41 8.83 1.86
CA ASP A 253 -0.30 7.50 2.49
C ASP A 253 -0.15 6.34 1.49
N HIS A 254 -0.43 6.55 0.21
CA HIS A 254 0.00 5.75 -0.94
C HIS A 254 -0.33 6.51 -2.23
N GLY A 255 -0.02 5.92 -3.39
CA GLY A 255 -0.35 6.53 -4.68
C GLY A 255 -1.86 6.65 -4.95
N GLU A 256 -2.21 7.01 -6.17
CA GLU A 256 -3.52 7.51 -6.58
C GLU A 256 -4.69 6.57 -6.23
N GLY A 257 -5.77 7.11 -5.68
CA GLY A 257 -6.99 6.38 -5.29
C GLY A 257 -7.89 5.97 -6.45
N MET A 258 -7.72 6.58 -7.63
CA MET A 258 -8.55 6.27 -8.80
C MET A 258 -8.30 4.85 -9.36
N PRO A 259 -9.28 4.25 -10.06
CA PRO A 259 -9.14 2.90 -10.60
C PRO A 259 -7.91 2.76 -11.51
N ARG A 260 -7.14 1.68 -11.34
CA ARG A 260 -5.80 1.42 -11.89
C ARG A 260 -4.66 1.82 -10.95
N GLY A 261 -4.78 2.88 -10.16
CA GLY A 261 -3.81 3.22 -9.11
C GLY A 261 -3.90 2.23 -7.95
N LYS A 262 -4.47 2.68 -6.83
CA LYS A 262 -4.71 1.92 -5.60
C LYS A 262 -5.11 0.47 -5.91
N THR A 263 -4.57 -0.45 -5.12
CA THR A 263 -4.70 -1.92 -5.26
C THR A 263 -3.86 -2.56 -6.36
N ASN A 264 -3.15 -1.82 -7.21
CA ASN A 264 -2.29 -2.40 -8.24
C ASN A 264 -0.80 -2.21 -7.95
N SER A 265 0.04 -2.90 -8.73
CA SER A 265 1.49 -3.04 -8.49
C SER A 265 2.31 -2.32 -9.55
N ILE A 266 2.03 -1.04 -9.65
CA ILE A 266 2.58 -0.09 -10.62
C ILE A 266 3.03 1.17 -9.86
N ASP A 267 3.95 1.95 -10.43
CA ASP A 267 4.44 3.20 -9.84
C ASP A 267 3.30 4.11 -9.40
N PHE A 268 2.30 4.22 -10.26
CA PHE A 268 1.11 5.04 -10.01
C PHE A 268 0.35 4.67 -8.72
N SER A 269 0.55 3.48 -8.14
CA SER A 269 -0.04 3.10 -6.86
C SER A 269 0.90 3.25 -5.66
N TYR A 270 2.21 3.30 -5.89
CA TYR A 270 3.23 3.28 -4.84
C TYR A 270 3.85 4.63 -4.60
N ARG A 271 4.16 5.36 -5.68
CA ARG A 271 4.89 6.62 -5.58
C ARG A 271 3.99 7.67 -4.96
N VAL A 272 4.53 8.40 -3.99
CA VAL A 272 3.81 9.46 -3.27
C VAL A 272 4.53 10.79 -3.44
N PRO A 273 3.81 11.92 -3.46
CA PRO A 273 4.46 13.20 -3.28
C PRO A 273 5.09 13.20 -1.89
N PHE A 274 6.36 13.60 -1.77
CA PHE A 274 7.08 13.61 -0.50
C PHE A 274 8.01 14.82 -0.39
N VAL A 275 7.87 15.59 0.69
CA VAL A 275 8.67 16.79 0.96
C VAL A 275 9.10 16.79 2.42
N ILE A 276 10.36 17.12 2.68
CA ILE A 276 10.86 17.41 4.03
C ILE A 276 11.36 18.85 4.09
N TRP A 277 10.85 19.63 5.04
CA TRP A 277 11.33 20.97 5.33
C TRP A 277 12.05 21.01 6.67
N PHE A 278 13.27 21.52 6.67
CA PHE A 278 14.07 21.75 7.88
C PHE A 278 14.12 23.25 8.19
N PRO A 279 13.75 23.69 9.41
CA PRO A 279 13.96 25.06 9.83
C PRO A 279 15.46 25.37 9.91
N PRO A 280 15.84 26.66 9.84
CA PRO A 280 17.24 27.08 9.98
C PRO A 280 17.94 26.48 11.20
N ALA A 281 17.24 26.38 12.35
CA ALA A 281 17.77 25.81 13.58
C ALA A 281 18.22 24.33 13.45
N TYR A 282 17.57 23.56 12.58
CA TYR A 282 17.80 22.13 12.39
C TYR A 282 18.39 21.78 11.01
N ARG A 283 18.90 22.76 10.26
CA ARG A 283 19.54 22.52 8.96
C ARG A 283 20.70 21.51 9.05
N HIS A 284 21.41 21.49 10.17
CA HIS A 284 22.50 20.54 10.43
C HIS A 284 22.06 19.07 10.55
N LEU A 285 20.75 18.81 10.71
CA LEU A 285 20.17 17.45 10.68
C LEU A 285 19.78 17.01 9.26
N SER A 286 19.72 17.95 8.32
CA SER A 286 19.49 17.67 6.91
C SER A 286 20.81 17.25 6.24
N PRO A 287 20.83 16.12 5.51
CA PRO A 287 21.96 15.79 4.65
C PRO A 287 21.95 16.56 3.32
N TRP A 288 20.92 17.36 3.05
CA TRP A 288 20.74 18.10 1.80
C TRP A 288 21.00 19.60 2.03
N SER A 289 21.63 20.24 1.04
CA SER A 289 22.30 21.53 1.23
C SER A 289 21.37 22.73 1.12
N ASN A 290 20.45 22.73 0.14
CA ASN A 290 19.63 23.90 -0.20
C ASN A 290 18.13 23.57 -0.21
N GLY A 291 17.32 24.54 0.23
CA GLY A 291 15.87 24.48 0.00
C GLY A 291 15.56 24.60 -1.48
N GLY A 292 14.53 23.88 -1.94
CA GLY A 292 14.16 23.76 -3.36
C GLY A 292 14.88 22.63 -4.10
N ASP A 293 15.80 21.91 -3.43
CA ASP A 293 16.51 20.78 -4.03
C ASP A 293 15.55 19.62 -4.34
N THR A 294 15.85 18.90 -5.43
CA THR A 294 15.25 17.59 -5.70
C THR A 294 16.13 16.49 -5.12
N VAL A 295 15.50 15.50 -4.50
CA VAL A 295 16.17 14.36 -3.89
C VAL A 295 15.84 13.10 -4.70
N PRO A 296 16.79 12.56 -5.48
CA PRO A 296 16.56 11.36 -6.30
C PRO A 296 16.67 10.05 -5.51
N GLU A 297 17.07 10.14 -4.23
CA GLU A 297 17.31 9.00 -3.35
C GLU A 297 16.04 8.15 -3.14
N LEU A 298 16.18 6.83 -3.32
CA LEU A 298 15.11 5.87 -3.05
C LEU A 298 14.75 5.87 -1.57
N THR A 299 13.48 6.12 -1.29
CA THR A 299 12.91 6.15 0.05
C THR A 299 11.61 5.38 0.08
N ASP A 300 11.38 4.59 1.12
CA ASP A 300 10.07 3.99 1.35
C ASP A 300 9.57 4.17 2.79
N PHE A 301 8.32 3.82 3.04
CA PHE A 301 7.68 4.10 4.33
C PHE A 301 8.32 3.42 5.52
N CYS A 302 9.05 2.31 5.33
CA CYS A 302 9.81 1.73 6.42
C CYS A 302 10.93 2.65 6.90
N ASP A 303 11.42 3.58 6.08
CA ASP A 303 12.51 4.49 6.43
C ASP A 303 12.04 5.63 7.37
N LEU A 304 10.74 5.95 7.40
CA LEU A 304 10.25 7.15 8.08
C LEU A 304 10.29 7.04 9.61
N GLY A 305 9.98 5.87 10.17
CA GLY A 305 10.11 5.62 11.61
C GLY A 305 11.55 5.79 12.12
N PRO A 306 12.55 5.05 11.58
CA PRO A 306 13.96 5.22 11.90
C PRO A 306 14.47 6.65 11.70
N THR A 307 14.00 7.33 10.64
CA THR A 307 14.36 8.73 10.39
C THR A 307 13.86 9.66 11.49
N VAL A 308 12.61 9.53 11.91
CA VAL A 308 12.07 10.36 13.00
C VAL A 308 12.78 10.07 14.33
N LEU A 309 13.08 8.80 14.62
CA LEU A 309 13.86 8.44 15.81
C LEU A 309 15.28 9.02 15.77
N SER A 310 15.95 8.94 14.63
CA SER A 310 17.26 9.57 14.39
C SER A 310 17.22 11.09 14.63
N LEU A 311 16.24 11.79 14.05
CA LEU A 311 16.06 13.24 14.21
C LEU A 311 15.75 13.64 15.67
N ALA A 312 15.05 12.78 16.40
CA ALA A 312 14.73 12.97 17.82
C ALA A 312 15.90 12.56 18.76
N GLY A 313 16.97 11.98 18.24
CA GLY A 313 18.05 11.41 19.05
C GLY A 313 17.61 10.19 19.89
N ALA A 314 16.54 9.51 19.47
CA ALA A 314 16.05 8.29 20.11
C ALA A 314 16.74 7.04 19.54
N GLU A 315 16.73 5.96 20.32
CA GLU A 315 17.22 4.64 19.88
C GLU A 315 16.34 4.07 18.76
N ILE A 316 16.96 3.54 17.71
CA ILE A 316 16.28 2.84 16.60
C ILE A 316 16.26 1.34 16.93
N PRO A 317 15.09 0.72 17.14
CA PRO A 317 15.00 -0.70 17.45
C PRO A 317 15.46 -1.60 16.30
N ALA A 318 16.15 -2.69 16.63
CA ALA A 318 16.73 -3.62 15.65
C ALA A 318 15.72 -4.36 14.76
N HIS A 319 14.42 -4.36 15.09
CA HIS A 319 13.39 -5.01 14.28
C HIS A 319 12.91 -4.15 13.10
N MET A 320 13.19 -2.84 13.11
CA MET A 320 12.83 -1.94 12.01
C MET A 320 13.67 -2.30 10.78
N SER A 321 13.01 -2.53 9.65
CA SER A 321 13.66 -2.94 8.39
C SER A 321 14.09 -1.76 7.52
N GLY A 322 13.56 -0.57 7.77
CA GLY A 322 13.97 0.64 7.05
C GLY A 322 15.18 1.30 7.68
N ARG A 323 15.69 2.31 7.00
CA ARG A 323 16.90 3.05 7.39
C ARG A 323 16.57 4.49 7.78
N ALA A 324 17.44 5.15 8.54
CA ALA A 324 17.31 6.60 8.71
C ALA A 324 17.83 7.33 7.46
N ILE A 325 17.01 8.20 6.85
CA ILE A 325 17.42 9.01 5.68
C ILE A 325 18.01 10.37 6.07
N ALA A 326 17.81 10.80 7.32
CA ALA A 326 18.30 12.05 7.87
C ALA A 326 18.66 11.92 9.37
N GLY A 327 19.29 12.95 9.92
CA GLY A 327 19.76 12.98 11.31
C GLY A 327 21.06 12.19 11.56
N PRO A 328 21.49 12.07 12.82
CA PRO A 328 22.79 11.50 13.19
C PRO A 328 22.98 10.03 12.83
N ALA A 329 21.89 9.26 12.74
CA ALA A 329 21.92 7.84 12.39
C ALA A 329 21.73 7.60 10.88
N ARG A 330 21.85 8.63 10.03
CA ARG A 330 21.63 8.50 8.58
C ARG A 330 22.47 7.38 7.97
N GLU A 331 21.82 6.58 7.14
CA GLU A 331 22.42 5.53 6.33
C GLU A 331 22.42 5.89 4.84
N LYS A 332 23.22 5.16 4.05
CA LYS A 332 23.30 5.37 2.60
C LYS A 332 22.01 4.94 1.89
N ALA A 333 21.72 5.60 0.78
CA ALA A 333 20.65 5.21 -0.16
C ALA A 333 20.81 3.75 -0.63
N PRO A 334 19.73 2.96 -0.72
CA PRO A 334 19.77 1.63 -1.30
C PRO A 334 19.83 1.72 -2.84
N GLU A 335 20.29 0.66 -3.48
CA GLU A 335 20.20 0.50 -4.94
C GLU A 335 18.76 0.21 -5.39
N TYR A 336 17.97 -0.43 -4.52
CA TYR A 336 16.63 -0.92 -4.82
C TYR A 336 15.64 -0.58 -3.72
N CYS A 337 14.40 -0.31 -4.13
CA CYS A 337 13.22 -0.28 -3.26
C CYS A 337 12.36 -1.52 -3.54
N PHE A 338 11.88 -2.19 -2.49
CA PHE A 338 11.06 -3.40 -2.59
C PHE A 338 9.67 -3.17 -1.99
N LEU A 339 8.65 -3.47 -2.78
CA LEU A 339 7.26 -3.12 -2.55
C LEU A 339 6.34 -4.34 -2.75
N SER A 340 5.15 -4.32 -2.15
CA SER A 340 4.17 -5.40 -2.31
C SER A 340 2.76 -4.88 -2.58
N SER A 341 1.96 -5.70 -3.25
CA SER A 341 0.52 -5.52 -3.37
C SER A 341 -0.14 -6.89 -3.29
N ASP A 342 -1.22 -6.94 -2.55
CA ASP A 342 -1.86 -8.18 -2.12
C ASP A 342 -3.38 -7.95 -2.10
N ARG A 343 -4.16 -8.92 -1.59
CA ARG A 343 -5.63 -8.78 -1.48
C ARG A 343 -6.04 -7.40 -0.94
N SER A 344 -6.92 -6.74 -1.69
CA SER A 344 -7.52 -5.45 -1.36
C SER A 344 -9.02 -5.63 -1.23
N ASP A 345 -9.57 -5.43 -0.03
CA ASP A 345 -10.96 -5.80 0.31
C ASP A 345 -11.29 -7.22 -0.17
N ASN A 346 -12.34 -7.42 -0.95
CA ASN A 346 -12.67 -8.74 -1.48
C ASN A 346 -11.78 -9.17 -2.65
N GLY A 347 -11.10 -8.27 -3.35
CA GLY A 347 -10.34 -8.58 -4.57
C GLY A 347 -8.96 -9.16 -4.28
N THR A 348 -8.73 -10.41 -4.68
CA THR A 348 -7.44 -11.10 -4.50
C THR A 348 -6.35 -10.60 -5.45
N ASP A 349 -5.12 -10.47 -4.95
CA ASP A 349 -3.92 -10.32 -5.76
C ASP A 349 -2.69 -10.81 -4.98
N LEU A 350 -1.60 -11.06 -5.69
CA LEU A 350 -0.27 -11.24 -5.11
C LEU A 350 0.79 -10.78 -6.13
N CYS A 351 1.40 -9.64 -5.85
CA CYS A 351 2.44 -9.06 -6.68
C CYS A 351 3.60 -8.55 -5.82
N ARG A 352 4.81 -8.61 -6.39
CA ARG A 352 6.04 -8.12 -5.77
C ARG A 352 6.80 -7.25 -6.75
N THR A 353 7.23 -6.09 -6.28
CA THR A 353 7.80 -5.05 -7.13
C THR A 353 9.16 -4.63 -6.61
N VAL A 354 10.09 -4.41 -7.52
CA VAL A 354 11.38 -3.77 -7.25
C VAL A 354 11.55 -2.57 -8.17
N MET A 355 12.08 -1.48 -7.61
CA MET A 355 12.35 -0.24 -8.32
C MET A 355 13.80 0.18 -8.10
N ASP A 356 14.41 0.79 -9.12
CA ASP A 356 15.76 1.38 -9.02
C ASP A 356 15.79 2.91 -9.21
N GLY A 357 14.60 3.54 -9.25
CA GLY A 357 14.42 4.98 -9.40
C GLY A 357 14.14 5.42 -10.84
N ARG A 358 14.28 4.50 -11.81
CA ARG A 358 13.85 4.70 -13.20
C ARG A 358 12.99 3.55 -13.69
N TYR A 359 13.44 2.32 -13.48
CA TYR A 359 12.73 1.13 -13.91
C TYR A 359 11.88 0.57 -12.77
N VAL A 360 10.73 0.02 -13.14
CA VAL A 360 9.85 -0.74 -12.26
C VAL A 360 9.72 -2.14 -12.80
N TYR A 361 10.09 -3.14 -12.00
CA TYR A 361 9.87 -4.54 -12.33
C TYR A 361 8.89 -5.15 -11.32
N THR A 362 7.81 -5.73 -11.84
CA THR A 362 6.80 -6.42 -11.03
C THR A 362 6.69 -7.88 -11.46
N ARG A 363 6.75 -8.79 -10.48
CA ARG A 363 6.37 -10.19 -10.63
C ARG A 363 4.93 -10.38 -10.14
N ASN A 364 4.06 -10.83 -11.05
CA ASN A 364 2.64 -11.08 -10.78
C ASN A 364 2.35 -12.58 -10.66
N PHE A 365 1.94 -13.02 -9.48
CA PHE A 365 1.67 -14.44 -9.20
C PHE A 365 0.23 -14.85 -9.47
N MET A 366 -0.65 -13.90 -9.79
CA MET A 366 -2.04 -14.12 -10.19
C MET A 366 -2.37 -13.42 -11.52
N PRO A 367 -1.63 -13.69 -12.62
CA PRO A 367 -1.81 -12.96 -13.87
C PRO A 367 -3.12 -13.27 -14.59
N PHE A 368 -3.82 -14.35 -14.22
CA PHE A 368 -5.17 -14.64 -14.69
C PHE A 368 -6.22 -13.66 -14.15
N MET A 369 -5.91 -12.88 -13.11
CA MET A 369 -6.76 -11.79 -12.63
C MET A 369 -6.47 -10.49 -13.39
N PRO A 370 -7.51 -9.73 -13.80
CA PRO A 370 -7.30 -8.46 -14.47
C PRO A 370 -6.78 -7.38 -13.52
N GLU A 371 -6.28 -6.28 -14.09
CA GLU A 371 -5.85 -5.11 -13.33
C GLU A 371 -7.04 -4.42 -12.64
N LEU A 372 -8.15 -4.24 -13.36
CA LEU A 372 -9.42 -3.78 -12.80
C LEU A 372 -10.22 -4.95 -12.25
N ARG A 373 -9.76 -5.47 -11.10
CA ARG A 373 -10.51 -6.46 -10.33
C ARG A 373 -11.85 -5.92 -9.86
N TYR A 374 -12.77 -6.85 -9.59
CA TYR A 374 -13.99 -6.58 -8.84
C TYR A 374 -13.62 -6.38 -7.38
N ILE A 375 -13.84 -5.16 -6.90
CA ILE A 375 -13.66 -4.76 -5.50
C ILE A 375 -14.87 -3.90 -5.17
N ARG A 376 -15.71 -4.34 -4.23
CA ARG A 376 -17.05 -3.76 -4.05
C ARG A 376 -17.02 -2.25 -3.86
N TYR A 377 -16.07 -1.79 -3.05
CA TYR A 377 -15.88 -0.38 -2.77
C TYR A 377 -15.59 0.46 -4.02
N MET A 378 -14.88 -0.09 -5.01
CA MET A 378 -14.62 0.57 -6.28
C MET A 378 -15.79 0.43 -7.26
N GLU A 379 -16.45 -0.73 -7.28
CA GLU A 379 -17.55 -1.04 -8.22
C GLU A 379 -18.77 -0.13 -8.05
N ILE A 380 -19.03 0.33 -6.83
CA ILE A 380 -20.10 1.29 -6.54
C ILE A 380 -19.75 2.74 -6.94
N GLY A 381 -18.49 3.01 -7.31
CA GLY A 381 -18.04 4.33 -7.76
C GLY A 381 -18.43 4.61 -9.21
N GLU A 382 -18.96 5.81 -9.48
CA GLU A 382 -19.42 6.23 -10.82
C GLU A 382 -18.31 6.11 -11.89
N ILE A 383 -17.06 6.40 -11.53
CA ILE A 383 -15.90 6.28 -12.43
C ILE A 383 -15.68 4.85 -12.92
N LYS A 384 -15.72 3.84 -12.04
CA LYS A 384 -15.53 2.43 -12.40
C LYS A 384 -16.69 1.93 -13.25
N GLN A 385 -17.91 2.41 -12.99
CA GLN A 385 -19.10 2.10 -13.78
C GLN A 385 -18.99 2.65 -15.20
N GLU A 386 -18.54 3.90 -15.37
CA GLU A 386 -18.32 4.47 -16.70
C GLU A 386 -17.26 3.68 -17.47
N MET A 387 -16.17 3.27 -16.81
CA MET A 387 -15.15 2.42 -17.43
C MET A 387 -15.73 1.07 -17.90
N ARG A 388 -16.55 0.40 -17.08
CA ARG A 388 -17.22 -0.86 -17.47
C ARG A 388 -18.22 -0.67 -18.61
N LYS A 389 -18.99 0.43 -18.58
CA LYS A 389 -19.96 0.77 -19.62
C LYS A 389 -19.26 1.07 -20.95
N ASP A 390 -18.11 1.74 -20.92
CA ASP A 390 -17.29 1.99 -22.11
C ASP A 390 -16.68 0.70 -22.66
N PHE A 391 -16.20 -0.19 -21.79
CA PHE A 391 -15.71 -1.51 -22.19
C PHE A 391 -16.79 -2.36 -22.86
N LEU A 392 -17.97 -2.51 -22.24
CA LEU A 392 -19.09 -3.29 -22.78
C LEU A 392 -19.63 -2.73 -24.10
N ALA A 393 -19.47 -1.43 -24.33
CA ALA A 393 -19.89 -0.77 -25.56
C ALA A 393 -18.81 -0.74 -26.66
N GLY A 394 -17.63 -1.33 -26.43
CA GLY A 394 -16.53 -1.34 -27.40
C GLY A 394 -15.98 0.05 -27.73
N ARG A 395 -15.99 0.97 -26.75
CA ARG A 395 -15.55 2.37 -26.94
C ARG A 395 -14.09 2.64 -26.56
N LEU A 396 -13.40 1.63 -26.05
CA LEU A 396 -12.06 1.78 -25.48
C LEU A 396 -10.98 1.53 -26.54
N ASN A 397 -9.82 2.18 -26.39
CA ASN A 397 -8.63 1.81 -27.15
C ASN A 397 -7.90 0.63 -26.47
N LYS A 398 -6.84 0.11 -27.11
CA LYS A 398 -6.09 -1.05 -26.59
C LYS A 398 -5.51 -0.84 -25.18
N ASP A 399 -5.02 0.36 -24.88
CA ASP A 399 -4.42 0.69 -23.58
C ASP A 399 -5.45 0.78 -22.45
N GLN A 400 -6.70 1.08 -22.81
CA GLN A 400 -7.84 1.11 -21.89
C GLN A 400 -8.49 -0.27 -21.75
N GLU A 401 -8.61 -1.03 -22.84
CA GLU A 401 -9.20 -2.38 -22.84
C GLU A 401 -8.37 -3.38 -22.03
N ARG A 402 -7.04 -3.29 -22.09
CA ARG A 402 -6.13 -4.21 -21.37
C ARG A 402 -6.37 -4.23 -19.86
N LEU A 403 -6.91 -3.15 -19.29
CA LEU A 403 -7.20 -3.05 -17.85
C LEU A 403 -8.23 -4.10 -17.40
N PHE A 404 -9.04 -4.62 -18.33
CA PHE A 404 -10.06 -5.65 -18.09
C PHE A 404 -9.59 -7.06 -18.46
N ALA A 405 -8.39 -7.21 -19.02
CA ALA A 405 -7.84 -8.47 -19.49
C ALA A 405 -6.87 -9.07 -18.46
N ALA A 406 -6.54 -10.36 -18.63
CA ALA A 406 -5.47 -11.01 -17.90
C ALA A 406 -4.15 -10.26 -18.08
N ARG A 407 -3.34 -10.22 -17.02
CA ARG A 407 -2.07 -9.49 -16.95
C ARG A 407 -0.89 -10.39 -17.35
N ALA A 408 0.26 -9.77 -17.62
CA ALA A 408 1.51 -10.52 -17.81
C ALA A 408 2.06 -11.05 -16.48
N PRO A 409 2.76 -12.21 -16.45
CA PRO A 409 3.43 -12.70 -15.26
C PRO A 409 4.59 -11.81 -14.82
N GLU A 410 5.17 -11.06 -15.77
CA GLU A 410 6.26 -10.11 -15.54
C GLU A 410 5.92 -8.79 -16.23
N MET A 411 6.13 -7.69 -15.52
CA MET A 411 5.93 -6.33 -16.03
C MET A 411 7.20 -5.53 -15.78
N LEU A 412 7.70 -4.83 -16.81
CA LEU A 412 8.86 -3.94 -16.72
C LEU A 412 8.52 -2.62 -17.41
N PHE A 413 8.66 -1.49 -16.71
CA PHE A 413 8.37 -0.15 -17.25
C PHE A 413 9.58 0.78 -17.08
N ASP A 414 9.76 1.72 -18.01
CA ASP A 414 10.77 2.79 -17.98
C ASP A 414 10.07 4.12 -17.66
N LEU A 415 10.07 4.55 -16.40
CA LEU A 415 9.27 5.70 -15.93
C LEU A 415 9.71 7.03 -16.55
N GLU A 416 10.93 7.13 -17.07
CA GLU A 416 11.39 8.34 -17.76
C GLU A 416 10.71 8.51 -19.14
N LYS A 417 10.40 7.40 -19.82
CA LYS A 417 9.79 7.41 -21.16
C LYS A 417 8.29 7.18 -21.13
N ASP A 418 7.83 6.45 -20.13
CA ASP A 418 6.47 5.97 -20.00
C ASP A 418 6.00 6.16 -18.55
N PRO A 419 5.72 7.41 -18.13
CA PRO A 419 5.29 7.71 -16.76
C PRO A 419 3.93 7.11 -16.41
N TRP A 420 3.17 6.67 -17.42
CA TRP A 420 1.86 6.04 -17.23
C TRP A 420 1.90 4.51 -17.26
N GLU A 421 3.07 3.90 -17.48
CA GLU A 421 3.27 2.44 -17.48
C GLU A 421 2.34 1.74 -18.49
N LEU A 422 2.32 2.27 -19.73
CA LEU A 422 1.58 1.73 -20.86
C LEU A 422 2.35 0.67 -21.66
N GLU A 423 3.68 0.71 -21.71
CA GLU A 423 4.47 -0.22 -22.50
C GLU A 423 5.20 -1.23 -21.62
N ASN A 424 4.71 -2.47 -21.56
CA ASN A 424 5.41 -3.54 -20.84
C ASN A 424 6.65 -4.02 -21.63
N LEU A 425 7.83 -3.72 -21.12
CA LEU A 425 9.14 -4.03 -21.70
C LEU A 425 9.68 -5.41 -21.29
N ALA A 426 8.93 -6.22 -20.52
CA ALA A 426 9.43 -7.50 -19.99
C ALA A 426 9.84 -8.49 -21.09
N ASP A 427 9.21 -8.46 -22.26
CA ASP A 427 9.57 -9.32 -23.39
C ASP A 427 10.51 -8.64 -24.40
N SER A 428 10.87 -7.37 -24.17
CA SER A 428 11.76 -6.61 -25.05
C SER A 428 13.18 -7.18 -25.03
N PRO A 429 13.74 -7.62 -26.18
CA PRO A 429 15.13 -8.11 -26.24
C PRO A 429 16.15 -7.08 -25.76
N ALA A 430 15.90 -5.78 -26.02
CA ALA A 430 16.78 -4.68 -25.61
C ALA A 430 16.82 -4.49 -24.08
N HIS A 431 15.74 -4.84 -23.37
CA HIS A 431 15.61 -4.65 -21.92
C HIS A 431 15.86 -5.93 -21.11
N ARG A 432 16.21 -7.03 -21.77
CA ARG A 432 16.48 -8.33 -21.12
C ARG A 432 17.47 -8.22 -19.95
N GLY A 433 18.56 -7.45 -20.13
CA GLY A 433 19.56 -7.27 -19.08
C GLY A 433 19.01 -6.56 -17.84
N ILE A 434 18.17 -5.54 -18.04
CA ILE A 434 17.50 -4.79 -16.95
C ILE A 434 16.51 -5.70 -16.23
N ARG A 435 15.62 -6.36 -16.98
CA ARG A 435 14.67 -7.32 -16.45
C ARG A 435 15.34 -8.41 -15.63
N ASP A 436 16.39 -9.04 -16.16
CA ASP A 436 17.06 -10.16 -15.50
C ASP A 436 17.81 -9.70 -14.24
N ARG A 437 18.37 -8.48 -14.22
CA ARG A 437 18.97 -7.87 -13.03
C ARG A 437 17.91 -7.63 -11.94
N MET A 438 16.81 -6.97 -12.29
CA MET A 438 15.73 -6.64 -11.35
C MET A 438 15.01 -7.89 -10.84
N ARG A 439 14.74 -8.88 -11.70
CA ARG A 439 14.20 -10.19 -11.30
C ARG A 439 15.09 -10.85 -10.24
N LYS A 440 16.40 -10.88 -10.45
CA LYS A 440 17.35 -11.47 -9.50
C LYS A 440 17.39 -10.70 -8.18
N ALA A 441 17.33 -9.36 -8.22
CA ALA A 441 17.25 -8.54 -7.02
C ALA A 441 15.99 -8.85 -6.22
N LEU A 442 14.83 -8.92 -6.89
CA LEU A 442 13.56 -9.26 -6.26
C LEU A 442 13.57 -10.68 -5.67
N GLU A 443 13.99 -11.69 -6.44
CA GLU A 443 14.07 -13.07 -5.96
C GLU A 443 14.98 -13.20 -4.72
N LYS A 444 16.14 -12.53 -4.75
CA LYS A 444 17.05 -12.49 -3.61
C LYS A 444 16.36 -11.90 -2.38
N GLU A 445 15.62 -10.80 -2.53
CA GLU A 445 14.90 -10.17 -1.41
C GLU A 445 13.83 -11.11 -0.84
N LEU A 446 12.97 -11.67 -1.70
CA LEU A 446 11.87 -12.54 -1.25
C LEU A 446 12.37 -13.77 -0.47
N LEU A 447 13.46 -14.38 -0.93
CA LEU A 447 14.08 -15.52 -0.26
C LEU A 447 14.83 -15.12 1.02
N THR A 448 15.51 -13.97 1.02
CA THR A 448 16.27 -13.47 2.18
C THR A 448 15.35 -13.06 3.32
N GLN A 449 14.31 -12.28 3.01
CA GLN A 449 13.31 -11.83 3.98
C GLN A 449 12.32 -12.91 4.36
N ARG A 450 12.29 -14.00 3.59
CA ARG A 450 11.42 -15.16 3.79
C ARG A 450 9.95 -14.72 3.80
N ASP A 451 9.53 -14.12 2.70
CA ASP A 451 8.18 -13.58 2.50
C ASP A 451 7.10 -14.56 2.95
N ILE A 452 6.34 -14.18 3.98
CA ILE A 452 5.36 -15.05 4.63
C ILE A 452 4.05 -15.18 3.86
N VAL A 453 3.81 -14.28 2.90
CA VAL A 453 2.53 -14.17 2.17
C VAL A 453 2.48 -15.14 0.98
N PHE A 454 3.56 -15.89 0.72
CA PHE A 454 3.48 -17.11 -0.09
C PHE A 454 2.69 -18.22 0.59
N LEU A 455 2.37 -18.07 1.89
CA LEU A 455 1.28 -18.79 2.53
C LEU A 455 -0.05 -18.08 2.22
N PRO A 456 -1.04 -18.75 1.62
CA PRO A 456 -2.36 -18.13 1.44
C PRO A 456 -2.99 -17.80 2.80
N GLU A 457 -3.88 -16.80 2.86
CA GLU A 457 -4.54 -16.36 4.11
C GLU A 457 -5.12 -17.53 4.92
N TYR A 458 -5.67 -18.53 4.23
CA TYR A 458 -6.14 -19.78 4.83
C TYR A 458 -5.10 -20.43 5.76
N THR A 459 -3.85 -20.54 5.32
CA THR A 459 -2.77 -21.14 6.10
C THR A 459 -2.21 -20.16 7.11
N MET A 460 -2.01 -18.89 6.73
CA MET A 460 -1.44 -17.89 7.62
C MET A 460 -2.32 -17.61 8.86
N ARG A 461 -3.65 -17.70 8.74
CA ARG A 461 -4.57 -17.59 9.89
C ARG A 461 -4.62 -18.85 10.77
N ARG A 462 -3.96 -19.93 10.37
CA ARG A 462 -3.99 -21.26 11.01
C ARG A 462 -2.60 -21.79 11.32
N LEU A 463 -1.64 -20.88 11.55
CA LEU A 463 -0.29 -21.27 11.93
C LEU A 463 -0.33 -22.09 13.25
N PRO A 464 0.50 -23.14 13.36
CA PRO A 464 0.53 -24.01 14.53
C PRO A 464 0.72 -23.24 15.83
N GLY A 465 0.01 -23.64 16.89
CA GLY A 465 0.11 -23.02 18.21
C GLY A 465 -0.34 -21.56 18.28
N GLY A 466 -1.00 -21.02 17.25
CA GLY A 466 -1.36 -19.61 17.19
C GLY A 466 -0.17 -18.67 16.96
N ALA A 467 0.93 -19.19 16.39
CA ALA A 467 2.12 -18.41 16.07
C ALA A 467 1.77 -17.20 15.20
N ASN A 468 2.42 -16.05 15.45
CA ASN A 468 2.32 -14.91 14.57
C ASN A 468 3.15 -15.12 13.29
N PRO A 469 2.77 -14.50 12.16
CA PRO A 469 3.49 -14.70 10.90
C PRO A 469 4.94 -14.22 10.92
N TYR A 470 5.25 -13.16 11.68
CA TYR A 470 6.60 -12.58 11.74
C TYR A 470 7.63 -13.56 12.34
N GLU A 471 7.31 -14.20 13.47
CA GLU A 471 8.20 -15.18 14.08
C GLU A 471 8.18 -16.50 13.29
N TYR A 472 7.02 -16.92 12.80
CA TYR A 472 6.89 -18.15 12.01
C TYR A 472 7.78 -18.12 10.76
N ARG A 473 7.88 -16.97 10.05
CA ARG A 473 8.75 -16.88 8.87
C ARG A 473 10.23 -17.09 9.22
N LEU A 474 10.66 -16.75 10.43
CA LEU A 474 12.05 -16.86 10.87
C LEU A 474 12.41 -18.31 11.21
N ASP A 475 11.44 -19.15 11.54
CA ASP A 475 11.64 -20.59 11.75
C ASP A 475 11.83 -21.32 10.40
N ARG A 476 13.09 -21.68 10.11
CA ARG A 476 13.47 -22.41 8.88
C ARG A 476 12.99 -23.84 8.84
N LYS A 477 12.63 -24.45 9.98
CA LYS A 477 12.09 -25.81 10.03
C LYS A 477 10.59 -25.78 9.78
N ALA A 478 9.89 -24.83 10.40
CA ALA A 478 8.44 -24.70 10.26
C ALA A 478 8.03 -24.14 8.88
N TYR A 479 8.75 -23.14 8.37
CA TYR A 479 8.48 -22.56 7.05
C TYR A 479 9.57 -22.94 6.04
N GLN A 480 9.29 -23.86 5.13
CA GLN A 480 10.22 -24.17 4.04
C GLN A 480 9.83 -23.35 2.80
N LEU A 481 10.37 -22.13 2.68
CA LEU A 481 10.00 -21.21 1.59
C LEU A 481 10.54 -21.68 0.23
N GLU A 482 11.74 -22.27 0.17
CA GLU A 482 12.41 -22.56 -1.10
C GLU A 482 11.61 -23.54 -2.00
N PRO A 483 11.02 -24.63 -1.48
CA PRO A 483 10.10 -25.48 -2.26
C PRO A 483 8.81 -24.76 -2.68
N VAL A 484 8.28 -23.88 -1.83
CA VAL A 484 7.07 -23.08 -2.09
C VAL A 484 7.36 -22.07 -3.22
N TRP A 485 8.47 -21.34 -3.12
CA TRP A 485 8.96 -20.42 -4.15
C TRP A 485 9.14 -21.11 -5.49
N THR A 486 9.76 -22.30 -5.50
CA THR A 486 9.97 -23.08 -6.73
C THR A 486 8.66 -23.41 -7.45
N ALA A 487 7.57 -23.63 -6.70
CA ALA A 487 6.24 -23.83 -7.28
C ALA A 487 5.59 -22.50 -7.69
N ALA A 488 5.64 -21.49 -6.81
CA ALA A 488 5.03 -20.18 -7.04
C ALA A 488 5.64 -19.44 -8.24
N SER A 489 6.96 -19.56 -8.43
CA SER A 489 7.70 -18.91 -9.52
C SER A 489 7.24 -19.36 -10.91
N LEU A 490 6.61 -20.54 -11.02
CA LEU A 490 6.02 -21.07 -12.26
C LEU A 490 4.71 -20.36 -12.64
N SER A 491 4.04 -19.69 -11.70
CA SER A 491 2.70 -19.11 -11.90
C SER A 491 2.67 -18.12 -13.07
N GLY A 492 1.72 -18.28 -13.99
CA GLY A 492 1.56 -17.37 -15.13
C GLY A 492 2.45 -17.63 -16.35
N PHE A 493 3.50 -18.44 -16.24
CA PHE A 493 4.24 -18.89 -17.42
C PHE A 493 3.51 -20.08 -18.06
N THR A 494 3.29 -20.04 -19.39
CA THR A 494 2.41 -21.00 -20.09
C THR A 494 3.12 -21.85 -21.15
N ASP A 495 4.44 -21.98 -21.04
CA ASP A 495 5.24 -22.86 -21.90
C ASP A 495 5.11 -24.34 -21.49
N ARG A 496 5.44 -25.23 -22.43
CA ARG A 496 5.29 -26.69 -22.24
C ARG A 496 6.12 -27.24 -21.08
N SER A 497 7.28 -26.66 -20.80
CA SER A 497 8.18 -27.14 -19.73
C SER A 497 7.61 -26.77 -18.36
N THR A 498 7.10 -25.55 -18.22
CA THR A 498 6.42 -25.07 -17.00
C THR A 498 5.19 -25.91 -16.71
N LEU A 499 4.35 -26.17 -17.71
CA LEU A 499 3.16 -27.01 -17.56
C LEU A 499 3.50 -28.40 -17.01
N LYS A 500 4.55 -29.04 -17.54
CA LYS A 500 4.97 -30.37 -17.07
C LYS A 500 5.41 -30.33 -15.61
N LYS A 501 6.11 -29.27 -15.18
CA LYS A 501 6.52 -29.09 -13.78
C LYS A 501 5.30 -28.90 -12.87
N GLN A 502 4.37 -28.00 -13.23
CA GLN A 502 3.16 -27.75 -12.45
C GLN A 502 2.31 -29.02 -12.28
N VAL A 503 2.02 -29.74 -13.37
CA VAL A 503 1.25 -30.99 -13.28
C VAL A 503 1.98 -32.05 -12.45
N GLY A 504 3.31 -32.15 -12.57
CA GLY A 504 4.10 -33.07 -11.75
C GLY A 504 4.04 -32.76 -10.25
N LEU A 505 3.88 -31.48 -9.88
CA LEU A 505 3.70 -31.08 -8.48
C LEU A 505 2.34 -31.51 -7.92
N LEU A 506 1.30 -31.69 -8.74
CA LEU A 506 -0.02 -32.15 -8.26
C LEU A 506 0.06 -33.55 -7.61
N GLU A 507 0.99 -34.39 -8.07
CA GLU A 507 1.18 -35.74 -7.54
C GLU A 507 2.22 -35.82 -6.42
N LYS A 508 3.29 -35.01 -6.51
CA LYS A 508 4.49 -35.16 -5.69
C LYS A 508 4.77 -34.01 -4.73
N GLY A 509 4.14 -32.85 -4.97
CA GLY A 509 4.35 -31.66 -4.16
C GLY A 509 3.64 -31.77 -2.81
N ASP A 510 4.13 -31.02 -1.83
CA ASP A 510 3.39 -30.80 -0.59
C ASP A 510 2.13 -29.93 -0.82
N SER A 511 1.37 -29.69 0.26
CA SER A 511 0.13 -28.91 0.20
C SER A 511 0.29 -27.52 -0.45
N LEU A 512 1.39 -26.82 -0.14
CA LEU A 512 1.62 -25.46 -0.66
C LEU A 512 2.12 -25.51 -2.10
N GLN A 513 2.96 -26.49 -2.46
CA GLN A 513 3.41 -26.68 -3.83
C GLN A 513 2.25 -27.06 -4.76
N ARG A 514 1.30 -27.89 -4.30
CA ARG A 514 0.09 -28.25 -5.06
C ARG A 514 -0.82 -27.04 -5.25
N TYR A 515 -1.01 -26.23 -4.21
CA TYR A 515 -1.73 -24.96 -4.31
C TYR A 515 -1.10 -24.04 -5.36
N TRP A 516 0.20 -23.80 -5.28
CA TRP A 516 0.90 -22.92 -6.23
C TRP A 516 0.92 -23.46 -7.66
N ALA A 517 1.02 -24.79 -7.82
CA ALA A 517 0.89 -25.43 -9.12
C ALA A 517 -0.49 -25.17 -9.74
N LEU A 518 -1.57 -25.32 -8.96
CA LEU A 518 -2.94 -25.05 -9.41
C LEU A 518 -3.18 -23.57 -9.69
N THR A 519 -2.67 -22.66 -8.84
CA THR A 519 -2.72 -21.21 -9.08
C THR A 519 -2.09 -20.85 -10.42
N GLY A 520 -0.95 -21.47 -10.75
CA GLY A 520 -0.30 -21.26 -12.04
C GLY A 520 -1.04 -21.87 -13.24
N LEU A 521 -1.77 -22.97 -13.03
CA LEU A 521 -2.61 -23.59 -14.06
C LEU A 521 -3.81 -22.71 -14.43
N CYS A 522 -4.26 -21.81 -13.55
CA CYS A 522 -5.33 -20.82 -13.85
C CYS A 522 -5.00 -19.87 -15.00
N SER A 523 -3.73 -19.74 -15.41
CA SER A 523 -3.32 -18.90 -16.54
C SER A 523 -3.32 -19.64 -17.88
N TYR A 524 -3.65 -20.93 -17.92
CA TYR A 524 -3.66 -21.68 -19.17
C TYR A 524 -5.03 -21.65 -19.83
N PRO A 525 -5.10 -21.55 -21.17
CA PRO A 525 -6.32 -21.84 -21.89
C PRO A 525 -6.57 -23.37 -21.92
N ALA A 526 -7.84 -23.76 -22.09
CA ALA A 526 -8.30 -25.15 -21.93
C ALA A 526 -7.50 -26.14 -22.81
N GLU A 527 -7.23 -25.78 -24.06
CA GLU A 527 -6.57 -26.63 -25.05
C GLU A 527 -5.14 -27.04 -24.65
N LYS A 528 -4.45 -26.23 -23.83
CA LYS A 528 -3.09 -26.56 -23.37
C LYS A 528 -3.08 -27.58 -22.23
N ILE A 529 -4.15 -27.61 -21.42
CA ILE A 529 -4.23 -28.42 -20.20
C ILE A 529 -5.19 -29.61 -20.32
N ASP A 530 -5.94 -29.72 -21.42
CA ASP A 530 -6.98 -30.76 -21.61
C ASP A 530 -6.47 -32.19 -21.41
N ARG A 531 -5.28 -32.51 -21.91
CA ARG A 531 -4.63 -33.82 -21.69
C ARG A 531 -4.36 -34.15 -20.22
N TYR A 532 -4.39 -33.16 -19.34
CA TYR A 532 -4.19 -33.30 -17.89
C TYR A 532 -5.50 -33.13 -17.09
N ARG A 533 -6.65 -33.09 -17.77
CA ARG A 533 -7.97 -32.94 -17.17
C ARG A 533 -8.20 -33.91 -16.01
N LYS A 534 -7.83 -35.19 -16.18
CA LYS A 534 -8.01 -36.21 -15.14
C LYS A 534 -7.19 -35.90 -13.89
N GLN A 535 -5.93 -35.50 -14.05
CA GLN A 535 -5.06 -35.13 -12.93
C GLN A 535 -5.58 -33.89 -12.20
N ILE A 536 -6.02 -32.87 -12.95
CA ILE A 536 -6.56 -31.63 -12.38
C ILE A 536 -7.86 -31.90 -11.62
N LEU A 537 -8.80 -32.64 -12.21
CA LEU A 537 -10.06 -33.00 -11.53
C LEU A 537 -9.83 -33.89 -10.30
N ALA A 538 -8.82 -34.77 -10.31
CA ALA A 538 -8.47 -35.55 -9.13
C ALA A 538 -8.02 -34.65 -7.95
N ALA A 539 -7.35 -33.53 -8.24
CA ALA A 539 -6.94 -32.57 -7.22
C ALA A 539 -8.11 -31.80 -6.57
N ALA A 540 -9.34 -31.89 -7.10
CA ALA A 540 -10.53 -31.36 -6.42
C ALA A 540 -10.81 -32.07 -5.08
N LYS A 541 -10.21 -33.25 -4.85
CA LYS A 541 -10.28 -34.00 -3.59
C LYS A 541 -9.00 -33.89 -2.75
N ASP A 542 -8.17 -32.88 -3.01
CA ASP A 542 -6.96 -32.64 -2.22
C ASP A 542 -7.30 -32.40 -0.74
N SER A 543 -6.51 -33.00 0.15
CA SER A 543 -6.56 -32.77 1.59
C SER A 543 -6.38 -31.30 1.99
N TYR A 544 -5.67 -30.52 1.16
CA TYR A 544 -5.46 -29.10 1.35
C TYR A 544 -6.54 -28.29 0.62
N SER A 545 -7.51 -27.78 1.38
CA SER A 545 -8.72 -27.18 0.82
C SER A 545 -8.49 -26.03 -0.19
N PRO A 546 -7.50 -25.13 -0.03
CA PRO A 546 -7.23 -24.12 -1.06
C PRO A 546 -6.85 -24.71 -2.42
N ALA A 547 -6.10 -25.82 -2.45
CA ALA A 547 -5.80 -26.54 -3.68
C ALA A 547 -7.09 -27.15 -4.27
N ALA A 548 -7.91 -27.80 -3.43
CA ALA A 548 -9.20 -28.34 -3.87
C ALA A 548 -10.10 -27.28 -4.52
N VAL A 549 -10.20 -26.07 -3.95
CA VAL A 549 -10.99 -24.96 -4.52
C VAL A 549 -10.49 -24.59 -5.92
N LEU A 550 -9.17 -24.42 -6.11
CA LEU A 550 -8.58 -24.07 -7.41
C LEU A 550 -8.79 -25.17 -8.45
N ALA A 551 -8.61 -26.43 -8.06
CA ALA A 551 -8.85 -27.59 -8.92
C ALA A 551 -10.33 -27.71 -9.34
N SER A 552 -11.28 -27.51 -8.41
CA SER A 552 -12.70 -27.45 -8.73
C SER A 552 -13.02 -26.27 -9.65
N TRP A 553 -12.40 -25.11 -9.44
CA TRP A 553 -12.58 -23.98 -10.35
C TRP A 553 -12.06 -24.27 -11.75
N LEU A 554 -10.85 -24.78 -11.92
CA LEU A 554 -10.31 -25.21 -13.22
C LEU A 554 -11.22 -26.25 -13.88
N GLY A 555 -11.71 -27.21 -13.08
CA GLY A 555 -12.64 -28.26 -13.47
C GLY A 555 -13.91 -27.71 -14.14
N TYR A 556 -14.54 -26.75 -13.46
CA TYR A 556 -15.75 -26.10 -13.94
C TYR A 556 -15.47 -25.10 -15.07
N HIS A 557 -14.47 -24.23 -14.89
CA HIS A 557 -14.15 -23.13 -15.81
C HIS A 557 -13.81 -23.62 -17.22
N HIS A 558 -13.05 -24.73 -17.34
CA HIS A 558 -12.64 -25.25 -18.64
C HIS A 558 -13.53 -26.36 -19.19
N TRP A 559 -14.24 -27.10 -18.33
CA TRP A 559 -14.92 -28.34 -18.76
C TRP A 559 -16.37 -28.51 -18.27
N ASP A 560 -16.97 -27.49 -17.64
CA ASP A 560 -18.34 -27.56 -17.08
C ASP A 560 -18.54 -28.82 -16.20
N ASP A 561 -17.49 -29.26 -15.48
CA ASP A 561 -17.54 -30.51 -14.72
C ASP A 561 -18.55 -30.42 -13.56
N ARG A 562 -19.49 -31.37 -13.49
CA ARG A 562 -20.60 -31.36 -12.52
C ARG A 562 -20.15 -31.61 -11.09
N SER A 563 -19.12 -32.45 -10.87
CA SER A 563 -18.57 -32.64 -9.53
C SER A 563 -17.87 -31.37 -9.07
N ALA A 564 -17.12 -30.75 -9.97
CA ALA A 564 -16.42 -29.51 -9.70
C ALA A 564 -17.41 -28.35 -9.41
N GLU A 565 -18.52 -28.28 -10.14
CA GLU A 565 -19.64 -27.35 -9.85
C GLU A 565 -20.19 -27.56 -8.44
N ALA A 566 -20.47 -28.81 -8.05
CA ALA A 566 -20.98 -29.15 -6.73
C ALA A 566 -19.98 -28.79 -5.61
N ASP A 567 -18.69 -29.07 -5.82
CA ASP A 567 -17.62 -28.73 -4.89
C ASP A 567 -17.52 -27.21 -4.70
N LEU A 568 -17.57 -26.43 -5.79
CA LEU A 568 -17.57 -24.95 -5.72
C LEU A 568 -18.76 -24.41 -4.93
N ARG A 569 -19.96 -25.00 -5.09
CA ARG A 569 -21.12 -24.60 -4.30
C ARG A 569 -20.91 -24.83 -2.81
N ALA A 570 -20.32 -25.98 -2.46
CA ALA A 570 -19.98 -26.30 -1.08
C ALA A 570 -18.92 -25.34 -0.51
N PHE A 571 -17.92 -24.95 -1.31
CA PHE A 571 -16.91 -23.98 -0.89
C PHE A 571 -17.47 -22.58 -0.69
N CYS A 572 -18.37 -22.09 -1.56
CA CYS A 572 -19.09 -20.83 -1.32
C CYS A 572 -19.89 -20.86 -0.01
N ALA A 573 -20.44 -22.02 0.36
CA ALA A 573 -21.16 -22.23 1.60
C ALA A 573 -20.27 -22.57 2.81
N SER A 574 -18.94 -22.61 2.66
CA SER A 574 -18.01 -23.03 3.71
C SER A 574 -18.13 -22.19 4.99
N SER A 575 -18.04 -22.84 6.16
CA SER A 575 -17.90 -22.16 7.45
C SER A 575 -16.52 -21.50 7.63
N ASN A 576 -15.60 -21.69 6.69
CA ASN A 576 -14.32 -21.02 6.64
C ASN A 576 -14.39 -19.82 5.67
N PRO A 577 -14.21 -18.57 6.16
CA PRO A 577 -14.33 -17.39 5.33
C PRO A 577 -13.26 -17.32 4.24
N ASP A 578 -12.04 -17.82 4.47
CA ASP A 578 -10.96 -17.76 3.47
C ASP A 578 -11.29 -18.66 2.27
N LEU A 579 -11.91 -19.83 2.49
CA LEU A 579 -12.34 -20.74 1.42
C LEU A 579 -13.55 -20.19 0.67
N ALA A 580 -14.53 -19.64 1.38
CA ALA A 580 -15.70 -19.02 0.77
C ALA A 580 -15.29 -17.83 -0.10
N LEU A 581 -14.40 -16.97 0.39
CA LEU A 581 -13.88 -15.83 -0.35
C LEU A 581 -13.11 -16.26 -1.60
N LEU A 582 -12.22 -17.26 -1.49
CA LEU A 582 -11.48 -17.78 -2.63
C LEU A 582 -12.42 -18.31 -3.73
N ALA A 583 -13.41 -19.12 -3.36
CA ALA A 583 -14.38 -19.67 -4.30
C ALA A 583 -15.22 -18.57 -4.97
N LEU A 584 -15.77 -17.64 -4.19
CA LEU A 584 -16.58 -16.52 -4.71
C LEU A 584 -15.78 -15.64 -5.68
N ASN A 585 -14.51 -15.34 -5.36
CA ASN A 585 -13.64 -14.57 -6.24
C ASN A 585 -13.35 -15.29 -7.56
N LEU A 586 -13.08 -16.58 -7.52
CA LEU A 586 -12.85 -17.36 -8.73
C LEU A 586 -14.11 -17.42 -9.62
N LEU A 587 -15.30 -17.51 -9.01
CA LEU A 587 -16.58 -17.50 -9.74
C LEU A 587 -16.86 -16.16 -10.45
N LEU A 588 -16.37 -15.02 -9.95
CA LEU A 588 -16.48 -13.73 -10.65
C LEU A 588 -15.87 -13.75 -12.06
N TYR A 589 -14.84 -14.57 -12.25
CA TYR A 589 -14.09 -14.67 -13.50
C TYR A 589 -14.41 -15.95 -14.27
N THR A 590 -15.49 -16.66 -13.92
CA THR A 590 -15.97 -17.79 -14.71
C THR A 590 -16.89 -17.33 -15.85
N PRO A 591 -16.85 -17.98 -17.04
CA PRO A 591 -17.74 -17.64 -18.15
C PRO A 591 -19.22 -17.87 -17.83
N ARG A 592 -19.56 -19.03 -17.24
CA ARG A 592 -20.95 -19.41 -16.90
C ARG A 592 -21.23 -19.23 -15.41
N LYS A 593 -21.89 -18.13 -15.06
CA LYS A 593 -22.20 -17.75 -13.67
C LYS A 593 -23.58 -18.21 -13.19
N ASP A 594 -24.56 -18.33 -14.07
CA ASP A 594 -25.98 -18.58 -13.73
C ASP A 594 -26.22 -19.72 -12.74
N PRO A 595 -25.52 -20.88 -12.83
CA PRO A 595 -25.73 -21.97 -11.89
C PRO A 595 -25.51 -21.54 -10.43
N PHE A 596 -24.60 -20.62 -10.14
CA PHE A 596 -24.23 -20.24 -8.78
C PHE A 596 -25.08 -19.15 -8.16
N VAL A 597 -26.04 -18.53 -8.89
CA VAL A 597 -26.81 -17.38 -8.40
C VAL A 597 -27.47 -17.64 -7.04
N GLU A 598 -28.20 -18.74 -6.89
CA GLU A 598 -28.87 -19.07 -5.62
C GLU A 598 -27.86 -19.43 -4.51
N THR A 599 -26.77 -20.10 -4.87
CA THR A 599 -25.68 -20.38 -3.93
C THR A 599 -25.04 -19.10 -3.40
N VAL A 600 -24.79 -18.11 -4.26
CA VAL A 600 -24.20 -16.83 -3.88
C VAL A 600 -25.18 -16.00 -3.05
N LYS A 601 -26.49 -16.00 -3.38
CA LYS A 601 -27.52 -15.37 -2.54
C LYS A 601 -27.59 -15.99 -1.14
N GLU A 602 -27.50 -17.31 -1.05
CA GLU A 602 -27.45 -18.00 0.24
C GLU A 602 -26.17 -17.64 1.01
N ALA A 603 -25.00 -17.67 0.36
CA ALA A 603 -23.73 -17.27 0.98
C ALA A 603 -23.78 -15.82 1.51
N TYR A 604 -24.40 -14.90 0.77
CA TYR A 604 -24.66 -13.54 1.24
C TYR A 604 -25.56 -13.52 2.48
N ARG A 605 -26.70 -14.22 2.46
CA ARG A 605 -27.62 -14.31 3.62
C ARG A 605 -26.96 -14.91 4.85
N GLN A 606 -26.06 -15.88 4.66
CA GLN A 606 -25.35 -16.56 5.74
C GLN A 606 -24.05 -15.86 6.18
N SER A 607 -23.62 -14.80 5.49
CA SER A 607 -22.34 -14.11 5.76
C SER A 607 -22.21 -13.63 7.21
N GLY A 608 -23.33 -13.28 7.87
CA GLY A 608 -23.37 -12.88 9.27
C GLY A 608 -22.85 -13.91 10.28
N ARG A 609 -22.60 -15.16 9.85
CA ARG A 609 -21.93 -16.18 10.68
C ARG A 609 -20.44 -15.89 10.94
N PHE A 610 -19.81 -15.04 10.13
CA PHE A 610 -18.39 -14.71 10.27
C PHE A 610 -18.20 -13.50 11.18
N LYS A 611 -17.10 -13.49 11.95
CA LYS A 611 -16.72 -12.35 12.80
C LYS A 611 -16.54 -11.05 12.00
N ASP A 612 -16.08 -11.17 10.76
CA ASP A 612 -15.94 -10.06 9.82
C ASP A 612 -16.59 -10.46 8.49
N PRO A 613 -17.88 -10.11 8.27
CA PRO A 613 -18.64 -10.59 7.12
C PRO A 613 -18.37 -9.79 5.83
N TYR A 614 -17.69 -8.65 5.92
CA TYR A 614 -17.62 -7.65 4.85
C TYR A 614 -17.10 -8.24 3.54
N VAL A 615 -15.93 -8.88 3.55
CA VAL A 615 -15.29 -9.39 2.31
C VAL A 615 -16.13 -10.44 1.60
N ILE A 616 -16.93 -11.23 2.34
CA ILE A 616 -17.84 -12.22 1.77
C ILE A 616 -19.05 -11.53 1.16
N LYS A 617 -19.68 -10.59 1.88
CA LYS A 617 -20.81 -9.82 1.35
C LYS A 617 -20.43 -9.07 0.08
N ALA A 618 -19.29 -8.39 0.12
CA ALA A 618 -18.72 -7.66 -1.01
C ALA A 618 -18.50 -8.57 -2.23
N ALA A 619 -17.87 -9.74 -2.06
CA ALA A 619 -17.68 -10.70 -3.15
C ALA A 619 -19.01 -11.23 -3.72
N CYS A 620 -20.01 -11.51 -2.87
CA CYS A 620 -21.33 -11.91 -3.31
C CYS A 620 -22.05 -10.80 -4.11
N GLN A 621 -21.98 -9.57 -3.62
CA GLN A 621 -22.58 -8.41 -4.28
C GLN A 621 -21.91 -8.11 -5.62
N ASP A 622 -20.59 -8.19 -5.71
CA ASP A 622 -19.88 -8.04 -6.98
C ASP A 622 -20.29 -9.13 -7.97
N PHE A 623 -20.48 -10.37 -7.49
CA PHE A 623 -20.91 -11.47 -8.35
C PHE A 623 -22.31 -11.22 -8.90
N LEU A 624 -23.27 -10.89 -8.04
CA LEU A 624 -24.64 -10.60 -8.44
C LEU A 624 -24.73 -9.32 -9.28
N GLY A 625 -23.92 -8.31 -8.97
CA GLY A 625 -23.84 -7.05 -9.68
C GLY A 625 -23.24 -7.21 -11.08
N SER A 626 -22.27 -8.12 -11.25
CA SER A 626 -21.73 -8.48 -12.57
C SER A 626 -22.77 -9.08 -13.52
N LEU A 627 -23.89 -9.59 -12.98
CA LEU A 627 -25.04 -10.11 -13.70
C LEU A 627 -26.23 -9.13 -13.78
N GLY A 628 -26.09 -7.92 -13.22
CA GLY A 628 -27.18 -6.95 -13.13
C GLY A 628 -28.31 -7.35 -12.17
N LEU A 629 -28.08 -8.33 -11.28
CA LEU A 629 -29.09 -8.82 -10.33
C LEU A 629 -29.18 -7.96 -9.06
N VAL A 630 -28.14 -7.17 -8.77
CA VAL A 630 -28.14 -6.13 -7.73
C VAL A 630 -27.51 -4.85 -8.26
N PRO A 631 -27.92 -3.67 -7.78
CA PRO A 631 -27.31 -2.42 -8.18
C PRO A 631 -25.86 -2.30 -7.68
N ASN A 632 -25.02 -1.69 -8.49
CA ASN A 632 -23.72 -1.17 -8.08
C ASN A 632 -23.91 0.29 -7.69
N THR A 633 -24.47 0.57 -6.51
CA THR A 633 -24.63 1.94 -6.02
C THR A 633 -24.20 2.05 -4.57
N PHE A 634 -24.04 3.29 -4.10
CA PHE A 634 -23.58 3.58 -2.74
C PHE A 634 -24.51 2.99 -1.66
N GLU A 635 -25.81 2.87 -1.93
CA GLU A 635 -26.79 2.27 -1.01
C GLU A 635 -26.60 0.75 -0.84
N TYR A 636 -25.88 0.12 -1.77
CA TYR A 636 -25.53 -1.30 -1.74
C TYR A 636 -24.04 -1.49 -1.45
N ALA A 637 -23.39 -0.57 -0.73
CA ALA A 637 -21.97 -0.65 -0.41
C ALA A 637 -21.62 -1.78 0.59
N GLU A 638 -22.59 -2.28 1.35
CA GLU A 638 -22.43 -3.27 2.43
C GLU A 638 -23.21 -4.57 2.22
#